data_AF-A0A7D6BHI9-F1
#
_entry.id   AF-A0A7D6BHI9-F1
#
_cell.length_a   1.000
_cell.length_b   1.000
_cell.length_c   1.000
_cell.angle_alpha   90.00
_cell.angle_beta   90.00
_cell.angle_gamma   90.00
#
_symmetry.space_group_name_H-M   'P 1'
#
loop_
_entity.id
_entity.type
_entity.pdbx_description
1 polymer ?
#
loop_
_entity_poly.entity_id
_entity_poly.type
_entity_poly.pdbx_seq_one_letter_code
_entity_poly.pdbx_strand_id
1 'polypeptide(L)'
;MFFDLLDVIKNEFPQSTLSMQSRDIFHIGRIRNLNVSYAPLFGKVFVYDDEFSRTMMHTPEDFERNVLPDLGRCNVPSPPDDKFDTFGILPTSECNLRCVYCYAKGGETRKNLDIGTLKKAVEFMNNNSKEQVLVFFHGGGEPTTKFKLLIEIKRYVDKNLKAEKSFTLQTNGIFSNEVRSWVSKNIDHVALSCDGPPHIQDFQRPLKNGGRSSPIVEESIRYFVEKSKNMTIATVISKFSNERQEDILEYLHKLGVKKVKFTPLTERGRCLCGATDYSARPDMLKFFTNNLTRSIELADIYDIKLLYPGLIDSCRDVSCFVAGRSFILTPDGFVSPCVSVHCGDSDFNELLFGYFDKEKGEIKIDKKKLDFLRNRVVQNIPACKNCFMKWNCSGGCAISACMIYGKDIYSPQRGHCDWIRKLGEGALRYKVEKYLLKTKPFLEERNGTIEYREVLDDFEPKKPPTKRKEDLVLQVDANKSSLALTYDRIIKTNPRLSLISFRLRPKDLNLETGRRIEKFLRTLKLKRINFIVTRPLPRCLFNHEYAKAAEDFRIPKNCEECTWLFVLKDSNFHICNTDIKIPEDKIRSRREVYEFFKKQNKRIFDSPCSECVYRIRGNCNGLCRGYRNKNIHAVR
;
A
#
# COMPACT_ATOMS: atom_id res chain seq x y z
N MET A 1 20.62 5.70 -26.51
CA MET A 1 19.38 5.11 -25.98
C MET A 1 18.90 5.74 -24.67
N PHE A 2 19.63 5.71 -23.54
CA PHE A 2 19.15 6.34 -22.28
C PHE A 2 19.17 7.88 -22.33
N PHE A 3 20.12 8.48 -23.07
CA PHE A 3 20.21 9.94 -23.26
C PHE A 3 19.08 10.50 -24.13
N ASP A 4 18.68 9.76 -25.16
CA ASP A 4 17.66 10.22 -26.11
C ASP A 4 16.25 10.30 -25.47
N LEU A 5 15.93 9.40 -24.53
CA LEU A 5 14.69 9.42 -23.75
C LEU A 5 14.57 10.70 -22.89
N LEU A 6 15.70 11.18 -22.35
CA LEU A 6 15.73 12.38 -21.52
C LEU A 6 15.53 13.66 -22.33
N ASP A 7 15.94 13.66 -23.61
CA ASP A 7 15.82 14.83 -24.49
C ASP A 7 14.40 14.95 -25.08
N VAL A 8 13.71 13.84 -25.34
CA VAL A 8 12.28 13.84 -25.71
C VAL A 8 11.43 14.42 -24.57
N ILE A 9 11.65 14.01 -23.32
CA ILE A 9 10.92 14.52 -22.14
C ILE A 9 11.15 16.02 -21.92
N LYS A 10 12.32 16.56 -22.28
CA LYS A 10 12.62 18.00 -22.18
C LYS A 10 11.91 18.83 -23.26
N ASN A 11 11.63 18.24 -24.42
CA ASN A 11 11.10 18.98 -25.57
C ASN A 11 9.57 19.10 -25.56
N GLU A 12 8.85 18.13 -25.01
CA GLU A 12 7.37 18.13 -25.04
C GLU A 12 6.69 18.83 -23.84
N PHE A 13 7.45 19.12 -22.78
CA PHE A 13 6.92 19.78 -21.59
C PHE A 13 7.75 21.05 -21.32
N PRO A 14 7.20 22.27 -21.55
CA PRO A 14 7.98 23.50 -21.61
C PRO A 14 8.80 23.80 -20.36
N GLN A 15 9.94 24.46 -20.56
CA GLN A 15 11.02 24.70 -19.58
C GLN A 15 10.63 25.38 -18.25
N SER A 16 9.41 25.90 -18.08
CA SER A 16 8.98 26.52 -16.82
C SER A 16 8.63 25.51 -15.72
N THR A 17 8.39 24.23 -16.05
CA THR A 17 7.99 23.20 -15.07
C THR A 17 9.06 22.12 -14.82
N LEU A 18 10.03 21.95 -15.73
CA LEU A 18 10.89 20.75 -15.78
C LEU A 18 12.38 20.94 -15.49
N SER A 19 12.86 22.15 -15.20
CA SER A 19 14.29 22.43 -15.05
C SER A 19 14.99 21.71 -13.88
N MET A 20 14.25 21.03 -12.99
CA MET A 20 14.79 20.10 -11.97
C MET A 20 14.27 18.65 -12.07
N GLN A 21 13.23 18.39 -12.87
CA GLN A 21 12.41 17.17 -12.74
C GLN A 21 12.73 16.07 -13.76
N SER A 22 13.50 16.35 -14.80
CA SER A 22 13.76 15.39 -15.89
C SER A 22 14.82 14.32 -15.58
N ARG A 23 15.49 14.33 -14.41
CA ARG A 23 16.71 13.50 -14.19
C ARG A 23 16.48 12.14 -13.51
N ASP A 24 15.30 11.88 -12.96
CA ASP A 24 15.07 10.75 -12.04
C ASP A 24 14.07 9.72 -12.58
N ILE A 25 14.42 9.10 -13.71
CA ILE A 25 13.74 7.93 -14.26
C ILE A 25 14.67 6.74 -14.12
N PHE A 26 14.18 5.67 -13.51
CA PHE A 26 15.01 4.52 -13.16
C PHE A 26 14.46 3.25 -13.79
N HIS A 27 15.29 2.53 -14.54
CA HIS A 27 14.94 1.20 -15.02
C HIS A 27 15.02 0.19 -13.87
N ILE A 28 13.88 -0.42 -13.52
CA ILE A 28 13.74 -1.33 -12.36
C ILE A 28 13.90 -2.80 -12.78
N GLY A 29 13.93 -3.06 -14.09
CA GLY A 29 14.13 -4.38 -14.68
C GLY A 29 12.96 -4.79 -15.54
N ARG A 30 12.78 -6.11 -15.72
CA ARG A 30 11.71 -6.68 -16.54
C ARG A 30 10.68 -7.41 -15.68
N ILE A 31 9.43 -7.31 -16.09
CA ILE A 31 8.32 -8.13 -15.60
C ILE A 31 7.70 -8.77 -16.84
N ARG A 32 7.66 -10.11 -16.88
CA ARG A 32 7.35 -10.87 -18.09
C ARG A 32 8.34 -10.50 -19.20
N ASN A 33 7.86 -10.01 -20.35
CA ASN A 33 8.70 -9.52 -21.46
C ASN A 33 8.77 -7.99 -21.51
N LEU A 34 8.16 -7.30 -20.55
CA LEU A 34 8.04 -5.84 -20.55
C LEU A 34 9.11 -5.24 -19.64
N ASN A 35 9.79 -4.22 -20.13
CA ASN A 35 10.65 -3.33 -19.38
C ASN A 35 9.80 -2.47 -18.46
N VAL A 36 10.30 -2.24 -17.25
CA VAL A 36 9.64 -1.45 -16.22
C VAL A 36 10.56 -0.31 -15.80
N SER A 37 10.07 0.92 -15.94
CA SER A 37 10.78 2.12 -15.51
C SER A 37 9.93 2.90 -14.51
N TYR A 38 10.55 3.34 -13.43
CA TYR A 38 9.90 4.07 -12.34
C TYR A 38 10.34 5.54 -12.36
N ALA A 39 9.36 6.42 -12.33
CA ALA A 39 9.55 7.86 -12.31
C ALA A 39 8.85 8.47 -11.07
N PRO A 40 9.52 8.41 -9.90
CA PRO A 40 8.94 8.81 -8.60
C PRO A 40 8.38 10.22 -8.59
N LEU A 41 9.05 11.18 -9.24
CA LEU A 41 8.62 12.58 -9.27
C LEU A 41 7.36 12.80 -10.11
N PHE A 42 7.04 11.89 -11.02
CA PHE A 42 5.81 11.93 -11.79
C PHE A 42 4.71 11.09 -11.15
N GLY A 43 5.02 10.31 -10.11
CA GLY A 43 4.10 9.30 -9.57
C GLY A 43 3.77 8.22 -10.59
N LYS A 44 4.66 7.94 -11.55
CA LYS A 44 4.38 7.05 -12.70
C LYS A 44 5.29 5.83 -12.73
N VAL A 45 4.72 4.71 -13.19
CA VAL A 45 5.47 3.54 -13.63
C VAL A 45 5.15 3.29 -15.09
N PHE A 46 6.21 3.19 -15.90
CA PHE A 46 6.13 2.89 -17.32
C PHE A 46 6.37 1.41 -17.51
N VAL A 47 5.51 0.78 -18.31
CA VAL A 47 5.66 -0.61 -18.72
C VAL A 47 5.61 -0.68 -20.23
N TYR A 48 6.67 -1.23 -20.84
CA TYR A 48 6.85 -1.18 -22.29
C TYR A 48 7.65 -2.36 -22.82
N ASP A 49 7.48 -2.74 -24.08
CA ASP A 49 8.22 -3.85 -24.68
C ASP A 49 9.59 -3.44 -25.28
N ASP A 50 10.34 -4.41 -25.81
CA ASP A 50 11.64 -4.17 -26.44
C ASP A 50 11.55 -3.43 -27.78
N GLU A 51 10.40 -3.45 -28.45
CA GLU A 51 10.19 -2.78 -29.72
C GLU A 51 9.94 -1.29 -29.50
N PHE A 52 9.08 -0.95 -28.55
CA PHE A 52 8.85 0.39 -28.04
C PHE A 52 10.14 1.02 -27.47
N SER A 53 11.01 0.19 -26.88
CA SER A 53 12.35 0.62 -26.46
C SER A 53 13.25 1.04 -27.63
N ARG A 54 13.02 0.47 -28.83
CA ARG A 54 13.84 0.68 -30.04
C ARG A 54 13.27 1.75 -30.97
N THR A 55 11.95 1.92 -31.03
CA THR A 55 11.28 2.82 -31.99
C THR A 55 11.12 4.26 -31.52
N MET A 56 11.36 4.55 -30.24
CA MET A 56 11.15 5.83 -29.55
C MET A 56 9.73 6.42 -29.60
N MET A 57 9.33 6.86 -28.41
CA MET A 57 8.15 7.66 -28.08
C MET A 57 8.24 9.01 -28.80
N HIS A 58 7.64 9.16 -29.98
CA HIS A 58 7.68 10.41 -30.75
C HIS A 58 6.50 11.34 -30.47
N THR A 59 5.50 10.91 -29.69
CA THR A 59 4.32 11.73 -29.37
C THR A 59 3.90 11.62 -27.90
N PRO A 60 3.23 12.66 -27.35
CA PRO A 60 2.72 12.67 -25.98
C PRO A 60 1.66 11.57 -25.76
N GLU A 61 0.93 11.19 -26.81
CA GLU A 61 -0.14 10.19 -26.71
C GLU A 61 0.40 8.76 -26.47
N ASP A 62 1.55 8.40 -27.05
CA ASP A 62 2.21 7.10 -26.83
C ASP A 62 2.76 6.97 -25.41
N PHE A 63 3.11 8.11 -24.81
CA PHE A 63 3.57 8.21 -23.43
C PHE A 63 2.41 7.99 -22.45
N GLU A 64 1.21 8.50 -22.72
CA GLU A 64 0.04 8.31 -21.84
C GLU A 64 -0.50 6.88 -21.86
N ARG A 65 -0.45 6.19 -23.00
CA ARG A 65 -0.98 4.82 -23.16
C ARG A 65 -0.23 3.74 -22.35
N ASN A 66 1.06 3.96 -22.06
CA ASN A 66 1.93 2.98 -21.40
C ASN A 66 2.22 3.32 -19.91
N VAL A 67 1.46 4.27 -19.35
CA VAL A 67 1.55 4.69 -17.96
C VAL A 67 0.60 3.85 -17.11
N LEU A 68 1.16 3.07 -16.20
CA LEU A 68 0.38 2.50 -15.11
C LEU A 68 -0.01 3.62 -14.13
N PRO A 69 -1.19 3.53 -13.50
CA PRO A 69 -1.88 4.72 -13.03
C PRO A 69 -1.18 5.40 -11.86
N ASP A 70 -1.57 6.65 -11.68
CA ASP A 70 -1.11 7.63 -10.70
C ASP A 70 -0.81 6.97 -9.35
N LEU A 71 0.47 6.72 -9.08
CA LEU A 71 0.98 6.22 -7.80
C LEU A 71 0.94 7.31 -6.72
N GLY A 72 0.34 8.45 -7.00
CA GLY A 72 0.39 9.66 -6.20
C GLY A 72 1.37 10.63 -6.82
N ARG A 73 0.88 11.80 -7.23
CA ARG A 73 1.72 12.91 -7.69
C ARG A 73 2.71 13.31 -6.61
N CYS A 74 3.97 13.49 -7.02
CA CYS A 74 5.01 14.01 -6.15
C CYS A 74 4.94 15.54 -6.14
N ASN A 75 4.74 16.12 -4.96
CA ASN A 75 5.13 17.52 -4.75
C ASN A 75 6.63 17.53 -4.44
N VAL A 76 7.43 17.82 -5.47
CA VAL A 76 8.88 18.06 -5.34
C VAL A 76 9.07 19.27 -4.42
N PRO A 77 10.04 19.26 -3.50
CA PRO A 77 10.02 20.13 -2.34
C PRO A 77 10.27 21.60 -2.66
N SER A 78 9.57 22.45 -1.92
CA SER A 78 9.94 23.84 -1.69
C SER A 78 11.32 23.94 -1.02
N PRO A 79 12.05 25.07 -1.18
CA PRO A 79 13.30 25.33 -0.48
C PRO A 79 13.17 25.07 1.04
N PRO A 80 14.28 24.82 1.76
CA PRO A 80 14.26 24.70 3.21
C PRO A 80 13.58 25.92 3.82
N ASP A 81 12.37 25.71 4.36
CA ASP A 81 11.63 26.74 5.06
C ASP A 81 12.29 26.97 6.43
N ASP A 82 12.49 28.23 6.80
CA ASP A 82 13.06 28.60 8.09
C ASP A 82 12.05 28.45 9.25
N LYS A 83 10.80 28.10 8.93
CA LYS A 83 9.72 27.88 9.88
C LYS A 83 9.41 26.41 10.16
N PHE A 84 8.92 26.15 11.37
CA PHE A 84 8.47 24.85 11.83
C PHE A 84 7.02 24.58 11.39
N ASP A 85 6.73 23.38 10.90
CA ASP A 85 5.36 22.93 10.60
C ASP A 85 4.86 21.86 11.56
N THR A 86 5.72 21.41 12.48
CA THR A 86 5.40 20.37 13.44
C THR A 86 5.82 20.81 14.84
N PHE A 87 4.86 20.82 15.77
CA PHE A 87 5.10 21.06 17.19
C PHE A 87 4.90 19.76 17.97
N GLY A 88 5.99 19.05 18.26
CA GLY A 88 5.97 17.88 19.12
C GLY A 88 5.99 18.30 20.59
N ILE A 89 5.13 17.71 21.41
CA ILE A 89 5.11 17.92 22.85
C ILE A 89 5.16 16.56 23.53
N LEU A 90 6.16 16.37 24.39
CA LEU A 90 6.31 15.17 25.21
C LEU A 90 5.84 15.51 26.63
N PRO A 91 4.62 15.15 27.05
CA PRO A 91 4.09 15.62 28.33
C PRO A 91 4.80 15.02 29.54
N THR A 92 5.26 13.77 29.41
CA THR A 92 5.82 12.99 30.52
C THR A 92 6.72 11.86 30.02
N SER A 93 7.65 11.43 30.86
CA SER A 93 8.42 10.19 30.69
C SER A 93 7.80 8.98 31.42
N GLU A 94 6.73 9.19 32.18
CA GLU A 94 6.03 8.11 32.88
C GLU A 94 5.23 7.24 31.91
N CYS A 95 5.13 5.93 32.20
CA CYS A 95 4.38 4.99 31.36
C CYS A 95 3.77 3.87 32.21
N ASN A 96 2.54 3.49 31.87
CA ASN A 96 1.76 2.40 32.47
C ASN A 96 2.03 1.03 31.83
N LEU A 97 2.85 0.96 30.78
CA LEU A 97 3.37 -0.29 30.20
C LEU A 97 4.87 -0.50 30.50
N ARG A 98 5.36 -1.72 30.27
CA ARG A 98 6.78 -2.09 30.28
C ARG A 98 7.16 -2.85 29.01
N CYS A 99 6.87 -2.27 27.85
CA CYS A 99 7.19 -2.87 26.57
C CYS A 99 8.67 -3.27 26.50
N VAL A 100 8.93 -4.51 26.10
CA VAL A 100 10.25 -5.16 26.21
C VAL A 100 11.29 -4.52 25.27
N TYR A 101 10.84 -3.96 24.15
CA TYR A 101 11.69 -3.30 23.15
C TYR A 101 11.74 -1.77 23.27
N CYS A 102 11.12 -1.17 24.29
CA CYS A 102 10.88 0.28 24.30
C CYS A 102 12.18 1.08 24.20
N TYR A 103 12.34 1.82 23.08
CA TYR A 103 13.50 2.67 22.84
C TYR A 103 13.67 3.75 23.93
N ALA A 104 12.55 4.27 24.43
CA ALA A 104 12.52 5.39 25.38
C ALA A 104 12.72 4.95 26.84
N LYS A 105 12.81 3.64 27.12
CA LYS A 105 12.81 3.12 28.50
C LYS A 105 11.63 3.68 29.33
N GLY A 106 10.48 3.88 28.67
CA GLY A 106 9.34 4.60 29.24
C GLY A 106 8.92 4.05 30.60
N GLY A 107 8.68 4.96 31.55
CA GLY A 107 8.29 4.67 32.92
C GLY A 107 9.45 4.39 33.90
N GLU A 108 10.71 4.44 33.47
CA GLU A 108 11.89 4.33 34.36
C GLU A 108 12.22 5.67 35.04
N THR A 109 11.89 6.79 34.40
CA THR A 109 12.01 8.14 34.96
C THR A 109 10.63 8.79 35.12
N ARG A 110 10.51 9.76 36.04
CA ARG A 110 9.24 10.43 36.36
C ARG A 110 9.31 11.94 36.12
N LYS A 111 9.55 12.32 34.87
CA LYS A 111 9.65 13.73 34.46
C LYS A 111 8.35 14.17 33.81
N ASN A 112 7.93 15.40 34.10
CA ASN A 112 6.73 16.00 33.56
C ASN A 112 7.07 17.37 32.99
N LEU A 113 6.48 17.72 31.86
CA LEU A 113 6.66 19.02 31.26
C LEU A 113 6.06 20.10 32.17
N ASP A 114 6.87 21.10 32.47
CA ASP A 114 6.41 22.30 33.17
C ASP A 114 5.55 23.18 32.24
N ILE A 115 4.40 23.65 32.75
CA ILE A 115 3.49 24.49 31.98
C ILE A 115 4.12 25.84 31.66
N GLY A 116 4.92 26.43 32.55
CA GLY A 116 5.63 27.69 32.26
C GLY A 116 6.53 27.56 31.03
N THR A 117 7.27 26.46 30.96
CA THR A 117 8.11 26.10 29.80
C THR A 117 7.28 25.96 28.51
N LEU A 118 6.11 25.29 28.58
CA LEU A 118 5.20 25.19 27.44
C LEU A 118 4.75 26.58 26.94
N LYS A 119 4.40 27.50 27.84
CA LYS A 119 3.94 28.85 27.47
C LYS A 119 5.00 29.56 26.62
N LYS A 120 6.26 29.46 27.03
CA LYS A 120 7.41 30.04 26.31
C LYS A 120 7.68 29.35 24.97
N ALA A 121 7.46 28.04 24.88
CA ALA A 121 7.52 27.33 23.61
C ALA A 121 6.40 27.75 22.63
N VAL A 122 5.17 27.97 23.12
CA VAL A 122 4.06 28.47 22.29
C VAL A 122 4.32 29.90 21.82
N GLU A 123 4.85 30.76 22.69
CA GLU A 123 5.28 32.12 22.33
C GLU A 123 6.33 32.09 21.21
N PHE A 124 7.34 31.23 21.35
CA PHE A 124 8.34 31.02 20.30
C PHE A 124 7.73 30.52 18.99
N MET A 125 6.86 29.49 19.05
CA MET A 125 6.22 28.91 17.86
C MET A 125 5.31 29.92 17.13
N ASN A 126 4.65 30.83 17.84
CA ASN A 126 3.82 31.88 17.22
C ASN A 126 4.59 32.78 16.24
N ASN A 127 5.91 32.91 16.42
CA ASN A 127 6.77 33.72 15.54
C ASN A 127 7.56 32.88 14.53
N ASN A 128 7.69 31.56 14.75
CA ASN A 128 8.62 30.69 14.02
C ASN A 128 7.94 29.49 13.34
N SER A 129 6.61 29.43 13.33
CA SER A 129 5.85 28.35 12.70
C SER A 129 5.17 28.79 11.40
N LYS A 130 4.88 27.80 10.55
CA LYS A 130 4.04 27.98 9.38
C LYS A 130 2.60 28.29 9.79
N GLU A 131 1.79 28.72 8.82
CA GLU A 131 0.35 28.98 9.04
C GLU A 131 -0.41 27.74 9.49
N GLN A 132 0.01 26.56 9.02
CA GLN A 132 -0.52 25.26 9.42
C GLN A 132 0.53 24.47 10.20
N VAL A 133 0.16 24.01 11.40
CA VAL A 133 1.03 23.27 12.30
C VAL A 133 0.38 21.95 12.74
N LEU A 134 1.11 20.85 12.59
CA LEU A 134 0.77 19.60 13.24
C LEU A 134 1.23 19.64 14.69
N VAL A 135 0.29 19.67 15.64
CA VAL A 135 0.59 19.52 17.07
C VAL A 135 0.54 18.03 17.41
N PHE A 136 1.66 17.49 17.85
CA PHE A 136 1.82 16.05 18.08
C PHE A 136 2.19 15.74 19.53
N PHE A 137 1.29 15.08 20.24
CA PHE A 137 1.56 14.50 21.55
C PHE A 137 2.22 13.13 21.39
N HIS A 138 3.44 12.99 21.88
CA HIS A 138 4.21 11.75 21.77
C HIS A 138 4.91 11.36 23.08
N GLY A 139 5.53 10.18 23.04
CA GLY A 139 6.27 9.56 24.13
C GLY A 139 7.75 9.95 24.27
N GLY A 140 8.45 9.10 25.02
CA GLY A 140 9.32 9.42 26.17
C GLY A 140 8.76 8.67 27.39
N GLY A 141 7.42 8.65 27.46
CA GLY A 141 6.55 7.79 28.27
C GLY A 141 5.21 7.56 27.53
N GLU A 142 4.09 7.56 28.25
CA GLU A 142 2.72 7.54 27.73
C GLU A 142 2.01 8.86 28.05
N PRO A 143 1.67 9.70 27.06
CA PRO A 143 1.05 11.00 27.28
C PRO A 143 -0.20 10.97 28.16
N THR A 144 -1.03 9.93 28.03
CA THR A 144 -2.31 9.85 28.74
C THR A 144 -2.19 9.46 30.21
N THR A 145 -1.02 9.00 30.68
CA THR A 145 -0.81 8.71 32.10
C THR A 145 -0.85 9.97 32.98
N LYS A 146 -0.55 11.14 32.41
CA LYS A 146 -0.74 12.45 33.05
C LYS A 146 -1.93 13.17 32.43
N PHE A 147 -3.10 12.54 32.48
CA PHE A 147 -4.29 13.01 31.76
C PHE A 147 -4.66 14.47 32.03
N LYS A 148 -4.64 14.91 33.29
CA LYS A 148 -4.90 16.33 33.65
C LYS A 148 -3.91 17.29 32.98
N LEU A 149 -2.62 16.94 32.98
CA LEU A 149 -1.58 17.71 32.32
C LEU A 149 -1.80 17.74 30.81
N LEU A 150 -2.12 16.61 30.18
CA LEU A 150 -2.43 16.54 28.75
C LEU A 150 -3.60 17.46 28.37
N ILE A 151 -4.68 17.47 29.16
CA ILE A 151 -5.81 18.37 28.96
C ILE A 151 -5.36 19.83 29.06
N GLU A 152 -4.58 20.17 30.08
CA GLU A 152 -4.08 21.53 30.28
C GLU A 152 -3.19 21.99 29.12
N ILE A 153 -2.24 21.16 28.70
CA ILE A 153 -1.37 21.41 27.55
C ILE A 153 -2.21 21.63 26.30
N LYS A 154 -3.11 20.69 25.96
CA LYS A 154 -3.96 20.81 24.77
C LYS A 154 -4.75 22.11 24.81
N ARG A 155 -5.45 22.39 25.92
CA ARG A 155 -6.26 23.60 26.07
C ARG A 155 -5.42 24.86 25.91
N TYR A 156 -4.21 24.89 26.45
CA TYR A 156 -3.33 26.04 26.32
C TYR A 156 -2.85 26.24 24.88
N VAL A 157 -2.38 25.18 24.21
CA VAL A 157 -1.94 25.25 22.80
C VAL A 157 -3.11 25.61 21.88
N ASP A 158 -4.27 25.04 22.14
CA ASP A 158 -5.50 25.31 21.38
C ASP A 158 -5.96 26.77 21.50
N LYS A 159 -5.77 27.38 22.66
CA LYS A 159 -6.11 28.80 22.86
C LYS A 159 -5.05 29.77 22.34
N ASN A 160 -3.76 29.44 22.47
CA ASN A 160 -2.69 30.45 22.35
C ASN A 160 -1.75 30.27 21.14
N LEU A 161 -1.71 29.10 20.51
CA LEU A 161 -1.00 28.92 19.24
C LEU A 161 -1.84 29.53 18.11
N LYS A 162 -1.30 30.53 17.42
CA LYS A 162 -1.99 31.32 16.38
C LYS A 162 -2.16 30.55 15.07
N ALA A 163 -1.24 29.64 14.76
CA ALA A 163 -1.32 28.81 13.57
C ALA A 163 -2.59 27.93 13.58
N GLU A 164 -3.14 27.69 12.40
CA GLU A 164 -4.11 26.61 12.19
C GLU A 164 -3.45 25.30 12.58
N LYS A 165 -4.18 24.45 13.31
CA LYS A 165 -3.59 23.29 13.96
C LYS A 165 -4.47 22.06 13.90
N SER A 166 -3.80 20.93 13.76
CA SER A 166 -4.40 19.61 13.97
C SER A 166 -3.65 18.90 15.10
N PHE A 167 -4.38 18.17 15.93
CA PHE A 167 -3.86 17.45 17.07
C PHE A 167 -3.73 15.96 16.75
N THR A 168 -2.53 15.43 16.93
CA THR A 168 -2.28 13.99 16.84
C THR A 168 -1.79 13.46 18.18
N LEU A 169 -2.27 12.28 18.58
CA LEU A 169 -1.83 11.57 19.78
C LEU A 169 -1.20 10.23 19.40
N GLN A 170 0.05 10.01 19.76
CA GLN A 170 0.62 8.68 19.88
C GLN A 170 0.36 8.12 21.27
N THR A 171 -0.19 6.92 21.35
CA THR A 171 -0.59 6.31 22.63
C THR A 171 -0.54 4.80 22.59
N ASN A 172 -0.31 4.18 23.75
CA ASN A 172 -0.42 2.74 23.95
C ASN A 172 -1.87 2.22 24.04
N GLY A 173 -2.87 3.10 24.07
CA GLY A 173 -4.29 2.71 24.05
C GLY A 173 -4.80 2.12 25.35
N ILE A 174 -4.05 2.21 26.46
CA ILE A 174 -4.53 1.79 27.78
C ILE A 174 -5.36 2.92 28.39
N PHE A 175 -6.67 2.90 28.11
CA PHE A 175 -7.58 3.97 28.48
C PHE A 175 -8.66 3.55 29.47
N SER A 176 -8.98 4.46 30.39
CA SER A 176 -10.28 4.48 31.03
C SER A 176 -11.34 5.03 30.07
N ASN A 177 -12.62 4.83 30.39
CA ASN A 177 -13.74 5.37 29.61
C ASN A 177 -13.66 6.89 29.43
N GLU A 178 -13.26 7.61 30.47
CA GLU A 178 -13.10 9.07 30.45
C GLU A 178 -12.02 9.49 29.45
N VAL A 179 -10.82 8.90 29.54
CA VAL A 179 -9.70 9.20 28.65
C VAL A 179 -10.07 8.89 27.20
N ARG A 180 -10.67 7.73 26.96
CA ARG A 180 -11.07 7.28 25.62
C ARG A 180 -12.08 8.23 24.98
N SER A 181 -13.09 8.64 25.74
CA SER A 181 -14.11 9.60 25.31
C SER A 181 -13.50 10.97 25.00
N TRP A 182 -12.61 11.47 25.87
CA TRP A 182 -11.93 12.74 25.67
C TRP A 182 -11.05 12.73 24.42
N VAL A 183 -10.23 11.69 24.24
CA VAL A 183 -9.35 11.53 23.06
C VAL A 183 -10.18 11.51 21.77
N SER A 184 -11.28 10.78 21.75
CA SER A 184 -12.18 10.71 20.59
C SER A 184 -12.69 12.10 20.15
N LYS A 185 -12.98 12.97 21.12
CA LYS A 185 -13.52 14.32 20.88
C LYS A 185 -12.47 15.40 20.61
N ASN A 186 -11.27 15.28 21.18
CA ASN A 186 -10.31 16.40 21.26
C ASN A 186 -9.03 16.22 20.43
N ILE A 187 -8.80 15.04 19.86
CA ILE A 187 -7.59 14.72 19.09
C ILE A 187 -7.99 14.34 17.69
N ASP A 188 -7.52 15.01 16.64
CA ASP A 188 -7.94 14.74 15.26
C ASP A 188 -7.49 13.38 14.75
N HIS A 189 -6.25 12.97 15.07
CA HIS A 189 -5.68 11.69 14.66
C HIS A 189 -5.09 10.90 15.83
N VAL A 190 -5.38 9.60 15.91
CA VAL A 190 -4.82 8.71 16.93
C VAL A 190 -3.88 7.69 16.28
N ALA A 191 -2.60 7.73 16.65
CA ALA A 191 -1.63 6.68 16.35
C ALA A 191 -1.58 5.70 17.55
N LEU A 192 -2.41 4.66 17.50
CA LEU A 192 -2.59 3.71 18.58
C LEU A 192 -1.63 2.53 18.43
N SER A 193 -0.85 2.27 19.46
CA SER A 193 0.16 1.23 19.50
C SER A 193 -0.45 -0.15 19.80
N CYS A 194 -0.53 -1.02 18.79
CA CYS A 194 -0.91 -2.43 18.92
C CYS A 194 -0.05 -3.30 18.01
N ASP A 195 0.50 -4.39 18.55
CA ASP A 195 1.41 -5.27 17.80
C ASP A 195 0.71 -6.52 17.21
N GLY A 196 -0.62 -6.62 17.36
CA GLY A 196 -1.43 -7.68 16.76
C GLY A 196 -2.12 -8.57 17.81
N PRO A 197 -2.28 -9.87 17.55
CA PRO A 197 -3.01 -10.79 18.41
C PRO A 197 -2.48 -10.82 19.86
N PRO A 198 -3.30 -11.22 20.84
CA PRO A 198 -2.96 -11.19 22.26
C PRO A 198 -1.60 -11.78 22.62
N HIS A 199 -1.21 -12.91 22.05
CA HIS A 199 0.09 -13.54 22.34
C HIS A 199 1.29 -12.70 21.89
N ILE A 200 1.16 -11.89 20.84
CA ILE A 200 2.19 -10.94 20.39
C ILE A 200 2.14 -9.68 21.26
N GLN A 201 0.94 -9.09 21.40
CA GLN A 201 0.75 -7.85 22.13
C GLN A 201 1.15 -7.97 23.61
N ASP A 202 0.71 -9.02 24.31
CA ASP A 202 0.97 -9.19 25.75
C ASP A 202 2.45 -9.48 26.02
N PHE A 203 3.11 -10.21 25.11
CA PHE A 203 4.54 -10.50 25.21
C PHE A 203 5.40 -9.26 24.93
N GLN A 204 5.06 -8.51 23.88
CA GLN A 204 5.81 -7.33 23.47
C GLN A 204 5.54 -6.11 24.35
N ARG A 205 4.31 -5.97 24.84
CA ARG A 205 3.79 -4.77 25.50
C ARG A 205 3.04 -5.11 26.80
N PRO A 206 3.68 -5.77 27.78
CA PRO A 206 3.02 -6.06 29.05
C PRO A 206 2.70 -4.78 29.83
N LEU A 207 1.67 -4.84 30.66
CA LEU A 207 1.38 -3.81 31.66
C LEU A 207 2.57 -3.66 32.63
N LYS A 208 2.64 -2.52 33.33
CA LYS A 208 3.71 -2.27 34.31
C LYS A 208 3.81 -3.33 35.41
N ASN A 209 2.71 -3.98 35.75
CA ASN A 209 2.66 -5.07 36.74
C ASN A 209 2.89 -6.47 36.13
N GLY A 210 3.29 -6.57 34.85
CA GLY A 210 3.46 -7.83 34.12
C GLY A 210 2.17 -8.41 33.55
N GLY A 211 1.01 -7.78 33.79
CA GLY A 211 -0.27 -8.22 33.27
C GLY A 211 -0.44 -8.03 31.76
N ARG A 212 -1.52 -8.60 31.24
CA ARG A 212 -1.91 -8.56 29.83
C ARG A 212 -2.44 -7.17 29.43
N SER A 213 -1.98 -6.64 28.31
CA SER A 213 -2.44 -5.34 27.79
C SER A 213 -3.48 -5.48 26.69
N SER A 214 -3.51 -6.62 25.99
CA SER A 214 -4.36 -6.83 24.82
C SER A 214 -5.85 -6.57 25.06
N PRO A 215 -6.49 -6.97 26.19
CA PRO A 215 -7.93 -6.76 26.35
C PRO A 215 -8.32 -5.28 26.35
N ILE A 216 -7.52 -4.44 27.02
CA ILE A 216 -7.77 -2.99 27.14
C ILE A 216 -7.51 -2.28 25.81
N VAL A 217 -6.46 -2.71 25.10
CA VAL A 217 -6.11 -2.18 23.77
C VAL A 217 -7.19 -2.54 22.76
N GLU A 218 -7.67 -3.78 22.72
CA GLU A 218 -8.77 -4.22 21.86
C GLU A 218 -10.03 -3.40 22.09
N GLU A 219 -10.41 -3.20 23.35
CA GLU A 219 -11.60 -2.42 23.71
C GLU A 219 -11.47 -0.97 23.21
N SER A 220 -10.28 -0.37 23.33
CA SER A 220 -10.00 0.97 22.82
C SER A 220 -10.04 1.05 21.29
N ILE A 221 -9.53 0.03 20.59
CA ILE A 221 -9.60 -0.07 19.12
C ILE A 221 -11.06 -0.15 18.67
N ARG A 222 -11.86 -1.05 19.26
CA ARG A 222 -13.27 -1.24 18.90
C ARG A 222 -14.08 0.04 19.07
N TYR A 223 -13.89 0.72 20.20
CA TYR A 223 -14.54 2.01 20.45
C TYR A 223 -14.20 3.07 19.38
N PHE A 224 -12.93 3.18 18.98
CA PHE A 224 -12.53 4.14 17.95
C PHE A 224 -13.03 3.75 16.55
N VAL A 225 -13.09 2.46 16.25
CA VAL A 225 -13.70 1.94 15.01
C VAL A 225 -15.20 2.29 14.97
N GLU A 226 -15.94 2.02 16.05
CA GLU A 226 -17.37 2.37 16.18
C GLU A 226 -17.63 3.87 16.00
N LYS A 227 -16.72 4.71 16.49
CA LYS A 227 -16.79 6.18 16.34
C LYS A 227 -16.23 6.69 15.02
N SER A 228 -15.83 5.81 14.10
CA SER A 228 -15.19 6.17 12.83
C SER A 228 -14.01 7.14 13.01
N LYS A 229 -13.25 6.96 14.09
CA LYS A 229 -12.13 7.84 14.42
C LYS A 229 -11.03 7.69 13.38
N ASN A 230 -10.42 8.80 12.96
CA ASN A 230 -9.21 8.76 12.15
C ASN A 230 -8.05 8.19 12.98
N MET A 231 -7.85 6.87 12.90
CA MET A 231 -6.88 6.13 13.68
C MET A 231 -5.93 5.37 12.75
N THR A 232 -4.66 5.28 13.15
CA THR A 232 -3.68 4.35 12.57
C THR A 232 -3.15 3.45 13.66
N ILE A 233 -3.15 2.14 13.41
CA ILE A 233 -2.49 1.18 14.31
C ILE A 233 -0.99 1.17 14.01
N ALA A 234 -0.18 1.56 14.99
CA ALA A 234 1.27 1.55 14.91
C ALA A 234 1.82 0.25 15.51
N THR A 235 2.30 -0.63 14.62
CA THR A 235 2.81 -1.96 14.96
C THR A 235 4.33 -2.00 14.82
N VAL A 236 4.99 -2.48 15.87
CA VAL A 236 6.43 -2.78 15.83
C VAL A 236 6.62 -4.23 15.42
N ILE A 237 7.30 -4.42 14.29
CA ILE A 237 7.68 -5.75 13.82
C ILE A 237 9.05 -6.10 14.41
N SER A 238 9.06 -7.11 15.27
CA SER A 238 10.22 -7.65 15.95
C SER A 238 10.59 -9.03 15.40
N LYS A 239 11.68 -9.63 15.89
CA LYS A 239 12.02 -11.03 15.57
C LYS A 239 10.87 -11.99 15.87
N PHE A 240 10.15 -11.74 16.96
CA PHE A 240 9.03 -12.56 17.39
C PHE A 240 7.82 -12.46 16.45
N SER A 241 7.52 -11.26 15.94
CA SER A 241 6.30 -11.01 15.14
C SER A 241 6.53 -11.03 13.63
N ASN A 242 7.80 -11.11 13.18
CA ASN A 242 8.12 -10.94 11.77
C ASN A 242 7.49 -11.98 10.83
N GLU A 243 7.43 -13.24 11.26
CA GLU A 243 6.78 -14.32 10.50
C GLU A 243 5.26 -14.38 10.70
N ARG A 244 4.68 -13.36 11.35
CA ARG A 244 3.26 -13.28 11.69
C ARG A 244 2.62 -11.99 11.18
N GLN A 245 3.27 -11.29 10.25
CA GLN A 245 2.77 -10.04 9.67
C GLN A 245 1.37 -10.21 9.03
N GLU A 246 1.12 -11.34 8.37
CA GLU A 246 -0.21 -11.67 7.82
C GLU A 246 -1.26 -11.86 8.93
N ASP A 247 -0.93 -12.62 9.98
CA ASP A 247 -1.81 -12.86 11.13
C ASP A 247 -2.17 -11.56 11.86
N ILE A 248 -1.21 -10.63 11.96
CA ILE A 248 -1.42 -9.29 12.50
C ILE A 248 -2.44 -8.53 11.67
N LEU A 249 -2.30 -8.52 10.35
CA LEU A 249 -3.25 -7.85 9.46
C LEU A 249 -4.64 -8.47 9.53
N GLU A 250 -4.74 -9.79 9.51
CA GLU A 250 -6.03 -10.49 9.61
C GLU A 250 -6.73 -10.17 10.94
N TYR A 251 -5.98 -10.18 12.04
CA TYR A 251 -6.52 -9.84 13.35
C TYR A 251 -7.00 -8.38 13.41
N LEU A 252 -6.21 -7.42 12.93
CA LEU A 252 -6.59 -6.01 12.89
C LEU A 252 -7.78 -5.76 11.95
N HIS A 253 -7.86 -6.48 10.83
CA HIS A 253 -9.00 -6.46 9.92
C HIS A 253 -10.29 -6.90 10.65
N LYS A 254 -10.24 -8.00 11.41
CA LYS A 254 -11.38 -8.49 12.23
C LYS A 254 -11.81 -7.50 13.31
N LEU A 255 -10.93 -6.60 13.74
CA LEU A 255 -11.26 -5.50 14.65
C LEU A 255 -11.84 -4.26 13.92
N GLY A 256 -11.91 -4.27 12.59
CA GLY A 256 -12.43 -3.18 11.76
C GLY A 256 -11.42 -2.07 11.48
N VAL A 257 -10.11 -2.33 11.67
CA VAL A 257 -9.05 -1.34 11.42
C VAL A 257 -8.87 -1.10 9.92
N LYS A 258 -8.69 0.17 9.55
CA LYS A 258 -8.51 0.62 8.15
C LYS A 258 -7.14 1.19 7.81
N LYS A 259 -6.32 1.54 8.80
CA LYS A 259 -4.96 2.07 8.58
C LYS A 259 -4.00 1.40 9.56
N VAL A 260 -2.93 0.81 9.03
CA VAL A 260 -1.90 0.12 9.82
C VAL A 260 -0.54 0.61 9.38
N LYS A 261 0.38 0.82 10.33
CA LYS A 261 1.76 1.18 10.07
C LYS A 261 2.68 0.10 10.64
N PHE A 262 3.41 -0.57 9.76
CA PHE A 262 4.48 -1.49 10.15
C PHE A 262 5.79 -0.73 10.26
N THR A 263 6.43 -0.81 11.42
CA THR A 263 7.73 -0.21 11.68
C THR A 263 8.68 -1.30 12.15
N PRO A 264 9.86 -1.47 11.51
CA PRO A 264 10.84 -2.42 12.00
C PRO A 264 11.34 -1.98 13.39
N LEU A 265 11.57 -2.94 14.27
CA LEU A 265 12.13 -2.70 15.58
C LEU A 265 13.48 -1.97 15.46
N THR A 266 13.69 -0.97 16.33
CA THR A 266 14.96 -0.27 16.47
C THR A 266 15.70 -0.83 17.70
N GLU A 267 16.94 -1.27 17.52
CA GLU A 267 17.79 -1.86 18.57
C GLU A 267 18.27 -0.79 19.57
N ARG A 268 17.37 -0.31 20.45
CA ARG A 268 17.68 0.69 21.47
C ARG A 268 16.89 0.49 22.76
N GLY A 269 17.28 1.20 23.81
CA GLY A 269 16.56 1.21 25.08
C GLY A 269 16.52 -0.18 25.71
N ARG A 270 15.34 -0.63 26.13
CA ARG A 270 15.18 -1.95 26.77
C ARG A 270 15.52 -3.13 25.85
N CYS A 271 15.50 -2.94 24.54
CA CYS A 271 15.90 -3.99 23.59
C CYS A 271 17.35 -4.45 23.78
N LEU A 272 18.23 -3.59 24.30
CA LEU A 272 19.65 -3.88 24.50
C LEU A 272 19.96 -4.50 25.88
N CYS A 273 19.00 -4.51 26.80
CA CYS A 273 19.23 -4.89 28.20
C CYS A 273 19.23 -6.42 28.45
N GLY A 274 19.46 -7.25 27.43
CA GLY A 274 19.74 -8.69 27.57
C GLY A 274 18.59 -9.59 28.07
N ALA A 275 17.42 -9.05 28.41
CA ALA A 275 16.34 -9.82 29.04
C ALA A 275 15.63 -10.82 28.11
N THR A 276 15.85 -10.75 26.79
CA THR A 276 15.23 -11.67 25.83
C THR A 276 16.10 -11.81 24.57
N ASP A 277 16.07 -12.98 23.92
CA ASP A 277 16.70 -13.30 22.62
C ASP A 277 16.13 -12.48 21.42
N TYR A 278 15.52 -11.32 21.72
CA TYR A 278 14.96 -10.37 20.75
C TYR A 278 16.00 -9.69 19.87
N SER A 279 17.24 -9.58 20.36
CA SER A 279 18.34 -8.86 19.71
C SER A 279 19.37 -9.76 19.03
N ALA A 280 19.32 -11.09 19.22
CA ALA A 280 20.18 -11.99 18.45
C ALA A 280 19.84 -11.79 16.97
N ARG A 281 20.86 -11.47 16.17
CA ARG A 281 20.79 -11.01 14.78
C ARG A 281 20.70 -12.16 13.77
N PRO A 282 19.51 -12.64 13.36
CA PRO A 282 19.24 -12.81 11.95
C PRO A 282 19.09 -11.43 11.31
N ASP A 283 19.26 -11.36 9.99
CA ASP A 283 18.98 -10.18 9.17
C ASP A 283 17.48 -9.82 9.22
N MET A 284 17.05 -9.24 10.34
CA MET A 284 15.68 -8.83 10.63
C MET A 284 15.07 -8.00 9.51
N LEU A 285 15.91 -7.24 8.80
CA LEU A 285 15.53 -6.40 7.67
C LEU A 285 15.21 -7.26 6.42
N LYS A 286 16.00 -8.31 6.14
CA LYS A 286 15.68 -9.29 5.10
C LYS A 286 14.40 -10.06 5.38
N PHE A 287 14.20 -10.52 6.61
CA PHE A 287 12.98 -11.23 6.99
C PHE A 287 11.74 -10.31 6.99
N PHE A 288 11.90 -9.05 7.40
CA PHE A 288 10.85 -8.03 7.29
C PHE A 288 10.40 -7.81 5.85
N THR A 289 11.35 -7.67 4.93
CA THR A 289 11.07 -7.38 3.52
C THR A 289 10.29 -8.49 2.80
N ASN A 290 10.67 -9.76 3.04
CA ASN A 290 10.02 -10.89 2.39
C ASN A 290 8.54 -11.01 2.79
N ASN A 291 8.24 -10.85 4.09
CA ASN A 291 6.87 -10.96 4.59
C ASN A 291 6.05 -9.70 4.31
N LEU A 292 6.69 -8.52 4.30
CA LEU A 292 6.00 -7.25 4.03
C LEU A 292 5.42 -7.19 2.62
N THR A 293 6.10 -7.76 1.62
CA THR A 293 5.56 -7.84 0.24
C THR A 293 4.21 -8.56 0.24
N ARG A 294 4.12 -9.70 0.94
CA ARG A 294 2.89 -10.47 1.08
C ARG A 294 1.83 -9.71 1.90
N SER A 295 2.24 -9.00 2.95
CA SER A 295 1.36 -8.14 3.73
C SER A 295 0.76 -6.99 2.92
N ILE A 296 1.47 -6.45 1.92
CA ILE A 296 0.91 -5.45 1.00
C ILE A 296 -0.24 -6.05 0.19
N GLU A 297 -0.08 -7.26 -0.34
CA GLU A 297 -1.15 -7.95 -1.08
C GLU A 297 -2.37 -8.21 -0.19
N LEU A 298 -2.12 -8.64 1.05
CA LEU A 298 -3.17 -8.96 2.00
C LEU A 298 -3.91 -7.70 2.50
N ALA A 299 -3.17 -6.61 2.73
CA ALA A 299 -3.74 -5.33 3.11
C ALA A 299 -4.68 -4.79 2.01
N ASP A 300 -4.31 -4.95 0.73
CA ASP A 300 -5.19 -4.63 -0.39
C ASP A 300 -6.48 -5.48 -0.38
N ILE A 301 -6.39 -6.78 -0.08
CA ILE A 301 -7.56 -7.68 0.02
C ILE A 301 -8.49 -7.24 1.16
N TYR A 302 -7.93 -6.80 2.28
CA TYR A 302 -8.67 -6.39 3.46
C TYR A 302 -9.10 -4.91 3.45
N ASP A 303 -8.78 -4.17 2.38
CA ASP A 303 -9.01 -2.74 2.29
C ASP A 303 -8.39 -1.98 3.50
N ILE A 304 -7.13 -2.31 3.78
CA ILE A 304 -6.30 -1.68 4.80
C ILE A 304 -5.23 -0.83 4.12
N LYS A 305 -5.15 0.46 4.47
CA LYS A 305 -4.01 1.29 4.10
C LYS A 305 -2.80 0.91 4.95
N LEU A 306 -1.87 0.16 4.37
CA LEU A 306 -0.62 -0.26 5.01
C LEU A 306 0.49 0.77 4.75
N LEU A 307 1.01 1.36 5.82
CA LEU A 307 2.14 2.29 5.83
C LEU A 307 3.42 1.55 6.27
N TYR A 308 4.53 1.82 5.61
CA TYR A 308 5.85 1.25 5.92
C TYR A 308 6.98 2.20 5.47
N PRO A 309 8.22 2.05 5.97
CA PRO A 309 9.34 2.86 5.51
C PRO A 309 9.65 2.59 4.03
N GLY A 310 9.81 3.65 3.22
CA GLY A 310 10.04 3.51 1.77
C GLY A 310 8.78 3.24 0.94
N LEU A 311 7.61 3.59 1.48
CA LEU A 311 6.32 3.51 0.79
C LEU A 311 6.35 4.22 -0.58
N ILE A 312 6.02 3.48 -1.64
CA ILE A 312 6.16 3.94 -3.03
C ILE A 312 5.17 5.06 -3.39
N ASP A 313 4.02 5.15 -2.72
CA ASP A 313 3.02 6.19 -3.00
C ASP A 313 3.27 7.52 -2.25
N SER A 314 4.45 7.67 -1.64
CA SER A 314 4.86 8.89 -0.98
C SER A 314 6.27 9.28 -1.44
N CYS A 315 6.42 10.50 -1.96
CA CYS A 315 7.71 11.08 -2.33
C CYS A 315 7.96 12.36 -1.51
N ARG A 316 9.19 12.54 -1.00
CA ARG A 316 9.65 13.67 -0.16
C ARG A 316 11.16 13.87 -0.35
N ASP A 317 11.67 15.05 -0.05
CA ASP A 317 13.11 15.30 0.13
C ASP A 317 13.63 14.88 1.50
N VAL A 318 12.77 14.93 2.51
CA VAL A 318 13.12 14.59 3.90
C VAL A 318 12.29 13.41 4.37
N SER A 319 12.97 12.41 4.95
CA SER A 319 12.34 11.15 5.39
C SER A 319 11.39 11.34 6.57
N CYS A 320 11.69 12.34 7.40
CA CYS A 320 10.98 12.67 8.62
C CYS A 320 11.20 14.16 8.94
N PHE A 321 10.50 14.66 9.96
CA PHE A 321 10.60 16.05 10.41
C PHE A 321 11.94 16.42 11.07
N VAL A 322 12.82 15.44 11.30
CA VAL A 322 14.16 15.57 11.89
C VAL A 322 15.06 16.56 11.13
N ALA A 323 14.80 16.78 9.83
CA ALA A 323 15.47 17.78 9.01
C ALA A 323 15.03 19.23 9.33
N GLY A 324 14.95 19.57 10.61
CA GLY A 324 14.69 20.94 11.10
C GLY A 324 13.29 21.51 10.83
N ARG A 325 12.31 20.63 10.57
CA ARG A 325 10.88 20.99 10.40
C ARG A 325 10.07 20.79 11.67
N SER A 326 10.53 19.92 12.58
CA SER A 326 9.92 19.72 13.89
C SER A 326 10.60 20.49 15.01
N PHE A 327 9.78 21.13 15.82
CA PHE A 327 10.13 21.63 17.15
C PHE A 327 9.55 20.64 18.17
N ILE A 328 10.36 19.82 18.84
CA ILE A 328 9.87 18.85 19.83
C ILE A 328 10.30 19.27 21.23
N LEU A 329 9.34 19.66 22.06
CA LEU A 329 9.57 20.02 23.45
C LEU A 329 9.56 18.78 24.35
N THR A 330 10.70 18.50 24.96
CA THR A 330 10.89 17.39 25.91
C THR A 330 10.43 17.77 27.33
N PRO A 331 10.13 16.80 28.23
CA PRO A 331 9.72 17.12 29.60
C PRO A 331 10.79 17.87 30.41
N ASP A 332 12.05 17.75 29.99
CA ASP A 332 13.21 18.43 30.58
C ASP A 332 13.42 19.86 30.08
N GLY A 333 12.57 20.35 29.18
CA GLY A 333 12.66 21.71 28.62
C GLY A 333 13.67 21.86 27.48
N PHE A 334 14.23 20.76 26.95
CA PHE A 334 15.02 20.79 25.71
C PHE A 334 14.14 20.74 24.46
N VAL A 335 14.66 21.32 23.38
CA VAL A 335 14.10 21.27 22.04
C VAL A 335 14.89 20.27 21.20
N SER A 336 14.17 19.26 20.73
CA SER A 336 14.72 18.09 20.04
C SER A 336 14.21 18.01 18.61
N PRO A 337 15.02 17.48 17.67
CA PRO A 337 14.57 17.23 16.30
C PRO A 337 13.82 15.89 16.18
N CYS A 338 13.88 15.01 17.18
CA CYS A 338 13.25 13.70 17.13
C CYS A 338 12.70 13.29 18.50
N VAL A 339 11.55 12.61 18.50
CA VAL A 339 10.94 12.01 19.71
C VAL A 339 11.81 10.94 20.37
N SER A 340 12.90 10.51 19.73
CA SER A 340 13.85 9.54 20.26
C SER A 340 15.15 10.19 20.77
N VAL A 341 15.34 11.49 20.59
CA VAL A 341 16.51 12.21 21.09
C VAL A 341 16.11 12.93 22.38
N HIS A 342 16.72 12.50 23.49
CA HIS A 342 16.42 12.97 24.84
C HIS A 342 17.70 13.48 25.51
N CYS A 343 17.57 14.43 26.44
CA CYS A 343 18.68 14.88 27.26
C CYS A 343 19.21 13.75 28.15
N GLY A 344 20.54 13.62 28.22
CA GLY A 344 21.23 12.58 28.99
C GLY A 344 21.51 11.31 28.18
N ASP A 345 21.08 11.27 26.92
CA ASP A 345 21.52 10.27 25.96
C ASP A 345 22.82 10.79 25.30
N SER A 346 23.97 10.37 25.84
CA SER A 346 25.30 10.89 25.45
C SER A 346 25.53 10.88 23.94
N ASP A 347 24.92 9.92 23.26
CA ASP A 347 25.11 9.68 21.83
C ASP A 347 24.37 10.73 20.97
N PHE A 348 23.37 11.42 21.52
CA PHE A 348 22.51 12.36 20.76
C PHE A 348 22.36 13.75 21.37
N ASN A 349 22.97 14.03 22.52
CA ASN A 349 22.91 15.37 23.13
C ASN A 349 23.30 16.48 22.14
N GLU A 350 24.18 16.17 21.18
CA GLU A 350 24.63 17.11 20.16
C GLU A 350 23.57 17.44 19.10
N LEU A 351 22.57 16.59 18.93
CA LEU A 351 21.44 16.83 18.03
C LEU A 351 20.35 17.70 18.65
N LEU A 352 20.36 17.90 19.98
CA LEU A 352 19.49 18.88 20.63
C LEU A 352 19.90 20.28 20.18
N PHE A 353 18.95 21.02 19.63
CA PHE A 353 19.21 22.33 19.01
C PHE A 353 18.62 23.50 19.80
N GLY A 354 18.03 23.25 20.97
CA GLY A 354 17.54 24.31 21.82
C GLY A 354 17.12 23.86 23.20
N TYR A 355 16.79 24.82 24.06
CA TYR A 355 16.34 24.60 25.42
C TYR A 355 15.60 25.83 25.97
N PHE A 356 14.87 25.65 27.07
CA PHE A 356 14.30 26.74 27.85
C PHE A 356 15.33 27.28 28.85
N ASP A 357 15.73 28.54 28.64
CA ASP A 357 16.61 29.29 29.54
C ASP A 357 15.77 29.88 30.67
N LYS A 358 15.92 29.32 31.88
CA LYS A 358 15.14 29.73 33.05
C LYS A 358 15.49 31.12 33.55
N GLU A 359 16.76 31.54 33.41
CA GLU A 359 17.22 32.85 33.88
C GLU A 359 16.64 33.97 33.01
N LYS A 360 16.63 33.73 31.69
CA LYS A 360 16.11 34.70 30.71
C LYS A 360 14.61 34.55 30.45
N GLY A 361 14.01 33.43 30.85
CA GLY A 361 12.59 33.16 30.65
C GLY A 361 12.20 33.01 29.17
N GLU A 362 13.10 32.46 28.34
CA GLU A 362 12.92 32.35 26.89
C GLU A 362 13.43 31.01 26.32
N ILE A 363 12.99 30.66 25.10
CA ILE A 363 13.53 29.52 24.36
C ILE A 363 14.79 29.97 23.63
N LYS A 364 15.91 29.29 23.89
CA LYS A 364 17.18 29.45 23.17
C LYS A 364 17.32 28.38 22.09
N ILE A 365 17.71 28.81 20.89
CA ILE A 365 17.99 27.95 19.74
C ILE A 365 19.44 28.11 19.32
N ASP A 366 20.15 26.99 19.19
CA ASP A 366 21.42 26.91 18.50
C ASP A 366 21.18 26.83 17.00
N LYS A 367 21.35 27.98 16.34
CA LYS A 367 21.13 28.11 14.89
C LYS A 367 22.07 27.20 14.08
N LYS A 368 23.31 26.97 14.52
CA LYS A 368 24.26 26.12 13.79
C LYS A 368 23.79 24.66 13.77
N LYS A 369 23.30 24.16 14.92
CA LYS A 369 22.72 22.81 15.02
C LYS A 369 21.44 22.68 14.19
N LEU A 370 20.57 23.69 14.25
CA LEU A 370 19.33 23.69 13.46
C LEU A 370 19.62 23.72 11.94
N ASP A 371 20.54 24.57 11.49
CA ASP A 371 20.92 24.66 10.08
C ASP A 371 21.58 23.36 9.58
N PHE A 372 22.42 22.72 10.41
CA PHE A 372 22.98 21.40 10.12
C PHE A 372 21.90 20.33 9.88
N LEU A 373 20.84 20.34 10.69
CA LEU A 373 19.69 19.44 10.54
C LEU A 373 18.87 19.77 9.28
N ARG A 374 18.59 21.05 9.02
CA ARG A 374 17.83 21.52 7.84
C ARG A 374 18.51 21.21 6.52
N ASN A 375 19.84 21.22 6.50
CA ASN A 375 20.62 20.87 5.31
C ASN A 375 20.56 19.38 4.94
N ARG A 376 19.99 18.53 5.81
CA ARG A 376 19.90 17.08 5.58
C ARG A 376 18.70 16.69 4.71
N VAL A 377 18.69 17.21 3.49
CA VAL A 377 17.76 16.80 2.41
C VAL A 377 18.40 15.70 1.55
N VAL A 378 17.59 14.87 0.89
CA VAL A 378 18.09 13.69 0.15
C VAL A 378 19.10 14.03 -0.95
N GLN A 379 18.96 15.21 -1.56
CA GLN A 379 19.86 15.72 -2.59
C GLN A 379 21.28 15.96 -2.05
N ASN A 380 21.39 16.27 -0.76
CA ASN A 380 22.65 16.52 -0.07
C ASN A 380 23.26 15.24 0.53
N ILE A 381 22.69 14.06 0.25
CA ILE A 381 23.20 12.77 0.71
C ILE A 381 23.87 12.07 -0.48
N PRO A 382 25.22 12.05 -0.57
CA PRO A 382 25.93 11.57 -1.76
C PRO A 382 25.53 10.16 -2.20
N ALA A 383 25.31 9.26 -1.23
CA ALA A 383 24.92 7.88 -1.50
C ALA A 383 23.51 7.73 -2.11
N CYS A 384 22.65 8.75 -1.99
CA CYS A 384 21.29 8.72 -2.53
C CYS A 384 21.19 9.22 -3.98
N LYS A 385 22.24 9.86 -4.52
CA LYS A 385 22.21 10.57 -5.82
C LYS A 385 21.57 9.75 -6.95
N ASN A 386 21.98 8.49 -7.07
CA ASN A 386 21.54 7.55 -8.13
C ASN A 386 20.57 6.46 -7.63
N CYS A 387 19.99 6.61 -6.44
CA CYS A 387 19.08 5.61 -5.88
C CYS A 387 17.64 5.83 -6.38
N PHE A 388 17.03 4.80 -6.97
CA PHE A 388 15.66 4.89 -7.49
C PHE A 388 14.60 5.12 -6.41
N MET A 389 14.89 4.73 -5.16
CA MET A 389 14.04 4.96 -4.00
C MET A 389 14.33 6.29 -3.29
N LYS A 390 15.23 7.15 -3.80
CA LYS A 390 15.69 8.32 -3.04
C LYS A 390 14.54 9.24 -2.64
N TRP A 391 13.51 9.40 -3.45
CA TRP A 391 12.37 10.24 -3.10
C TRP A 391 11.38 9.56 -2.16
N ASN A 392 11.26 8.23 -2.20
CA ASN A 392 10.37 7.47 -1.32
C ASN A 392 10.97 7.20 0.06
N CYS A 393 12.29 7.00 0.10
CA CYS A 393 13.07 6.78 1.31
C CYS A 393 13.60 8.09 1.92
N SER A 394 13.87 9.08 1.06
CA SER A 394 14.33 10.43 1.42
C SER A 394 15.57 10.42 2.33
N GLY A 395 16.50 9.51 2.04
CA GLY A 395 17.77 9.38 2.77
C GLY A 395 17.69 8.62 4.09
N GLY A 396 16.58 7.94 4.40
CA GLY A 396 16.45 7.10 5.59
C GLY A 396 16.46 7.87 6.92
N CYS A 397 16.55 7.15 8.04
CA CYS A 397 16.49 7.72 9.38
C CYS A 397 17.82 8.40 9.77
N ALA A 398 17.80 9.73 9.98
CA ALA A 398 18.95 10.50 10.45
C ALA A 398 19.48 10.02 11.82
N ILE A 399 18.58 9.62 12.73
CA ILE A 399 18.97 9.12 14.05
C ILE A 399 19.65 7.76 13.94
N SER A 400 19.21 6.89 13.04
CA SER A 400 19.87 5.60 12.81
C SER A 400 21.25 5.77 12.16
N ALA A 401 21.42 6.76 11.29
CA ALA A 401 22.75 7.12 10.77
C ALA A 401 23.67 7.57 11.92
N CYS A 402 23.19 8.47 12.78
CA CYS A 402 23.92 8.94 13.95
C CYS A 402 24.29 7.78 14.92
N MET A 403 23.37 6.85 15.16
CA MET A 403 23.65 5.65 15.97
C MET A 403 24.84 4.81 15.47
N ILE A 404 25.02 4.73 14.16
CA ILE A 404 26.01 3.85 13.53
C ILE A 404 27.34 4.59 13.33
N TYR A 405 27.26 5.88 12.99
CA TYR A 405 28.40 6.68 12.53
C TYR A 405 28.74 7.85 13.47
N GLY A 406 28.19 7.86 14.69
CA GLY A 406 28.42 8.94 15.67
C GLY A 406 27.71 10.23 15.26
N LYS A 407 28.40 11.37 15.21
CA LYS A 407 27.74 12.68 14.92
C LYS A 407 27.26 12.82 13.46
N ASP A 408 27.55 11.87 12.58
CA ASP A 408 27.17 11.93 11.17
C ASP A 408 25.72 11.46 10.93
N ILE A 409 24.90 12.37 10.40
CA ILE A 409 23.52 12.08 10.00
C ILE A 409 23.38 11.81 8.49
N TYR A 410 24.40 12.06 7.67
CA TYR A 410 24.36 11.95 6.21
C TYR A 410 24.77 10.56 5.71
N SER A 411 25.56 9.81 6.48
CA SER A 411 25.97 8.46 6.08
C SER A 411 24.80 7.48 5.95
N PRO A 412 24.75 6.68 4.86
CA PRO A 412 23.71 5.69 4.66
C PRO A 412 23.94 4.45 5.52
N GLN A 413 22.89 3.95 6.17
CA GLN A 413 22.90 2.60 6.72
C GLN A 413 22.81 1.60 5.55
N ARG A 414 23.93 1.06 5.07
CA ARG A 414 23.99 0.23 3.84
C ARG A 414 22.98 -0.91 3.83
N GLY A 415 22.93 -1.70 4.91
CA GLY A 415 21.94 -2.78 5.04
C GLY A 415 20.50 -2.27 4.97
N HIS A 416 20.23 -1.05 5.47
CA HIS A 416 18.92 -0.42 5.35
C HIS A 416 18.58 -0.02 3.91
N CYS A 417 19.55 0.56 3.20
CA CYS A 417 19.38 0.95 1.81
C CYS A 417 19.09 -0.25 0.90
N ASP A 418 19.75 -1.39 1.13
CA ASP A 418 19.59 -2.59 0.31
C ASP A 418 18.16 -3.15 0.40
N TRP A 419 17.59 -3.22 1.61
CA TRP A 419 16.24 -3.75 1.76
C TRP A 419 15.16 -2.77 1.30
N ILE A 420 15.33 -1.45 1.52
CA ILE A 420 14.38 -0.46 1.01
C ILE A 420 14.29 -0.55 -0.52
N ARG A 421 15.43 -0.74 -1.19
CA ARG A 421 15.47 -0.98 -2.64
C ARG A 421 14.75 -2.27 -2.99
N LYS A 422 15.07 -3.39 -2.31
CA LYS A 422 14.40 -4.67 -2.55
C LYS A 422 12.88 -4.61 -2.31
N LEU A 423 12.43 -3.92 -1.27
CA LEU A 423 11.01 -3.71 -0.98
C LEU A 423 10.36 -2.84 -2.04
N GLY A 424 11.02 -1.74 -2.42
CA GLY A 424 10.58 -0.87 -3.50
C GLY A 424 10.39 -1.63 -4.81
N GLU A 425 11.37 -2.46 -5.19
CA GLU A 425 11.26 -3.36 -6.33
C GLU A 425 10.07 -4.32 -6.19
N GLY A 426 9.93 -5.00 -5.05
CA GLY A 426 8.85 -5.96 -4.81
C GLY A 426 7.45 -5.32 -4.85
N ALA A 427 7.29 -4.16 -4.22
CA ALA A 427 6.02 -3.45 -4.19
C ALA A 427 5.71 -2.75 -5.53
N LEU A 428 6.70 -2.26 -6.27
CA LEU A 428 6.53 -1.81 -7.65
C LEU A 428 6.10 -2.98 -8.54
N ARG A 429 6.77 -4.13 -8.44
CA ARG A 429 6.41 -5.36 -9.16
C ARG A 429 4.98 -5.79 -8.85
N TYR A 430 4.60 -5.85 -7.58
CA TYR A 430 3.23 -6.17 -7.18
C TYR A 430 2.20 -5.19 -7.77
N LYS A 431 2.46 -3.88 -7.70
CA LYS A 431 1.56 -2.89 -8.31
C LYS A 431 1.47 -3.07 -9.81
N VAL A 432 2.60 -3.22 -10.50
CA VAL A 432 2.65 -3.47 -11.95
C VAL A 432 1.87 -4.73 -12.29
N GLU A 433 2.13 -5.84 -11.61
CA GLU A 433 1.41 -7.09 -11.81
C GLU A 433 -0.08 -6.89 -11.56
N LYS A 434 -0.50 -6.31 -10.43
CA LYS A 434 -1.92 -6.00 -10.15
C LYS A 434 -2.59 -5.18 -11.26
N TYR A 435 -1.88 -4.25 -11.90
CA TYR A 435 -2.40 -3.49 -13.04
C TYR A 435 -2.38 -4.28 -14.35
N LEU A 436 -1.29 -4.98 -14.69
CA LEU A 436 -1.18 -5.94 -15.81
C LEU A 436 -2.10 -7.17 -15.64
N LEU A 437 -2.72 -7.29 -14.47
CA LEU A 437 -3.73 -8.27 -14.16
C LEU A 437 -5.15 -7.73 -14.46
N LYS A 438 -5.32 -6.40 -14.52
CA LYS A 438 -6.53 -5.73 -15.02
C LYS A 438 -6.56 -5.62 -16.55
N THR A 439 -5.42 -5.78 -17.22
CA THR A 439 -5.30 -5.79 -18.70
C THR A 439 -5.81 -7.09 -19.31
N LYS A 440 -6.53 -7.01 -20.43
CA LYS A 440 -7.03 -8.19 -21.16
C LYS A 440 -5.95 -8.66 -22.15
N PRO A 441 -5.46 -9.90 -22.07
CA PRO A 441 -4.51 -10.40 -23.04
C PRO A 441 -5.21 -10.90 -24.29
N PHE A 442 -4.44 -10.94 -25.37
CA PHE A 442 -4.85 -11.41 -26.68
C PHE A 442 -3.69 -12.02 -27.45
N LEU A 443 -4.06 -12.75 -28.50
CA LEU A 443 -3.13 -13.43 -29.40
C LEU A 443 -3.01 -12.62 -30.69
N GLU A 444 -1.79 -12.40 -31.14
CA GLU A 444 -1.46 -11.70 -32.38
C GLU A 444 -0.53 -12.57 -33.24
N GLU A 445 -0.75 -12.62 -34.56
CA GLU A 445 0.21 -13.22 -35.48
C GLU A 445 1.15 -12.14 -36.04
N ARG A 446 2.45 -12.37 -35.89
CA ARG A 446 3.50 -11.53 -36.46
C ARG A 446 4.56 -12.40 -37.11
N ASN A 447 4.85 -12.12 -38.39
CA ASN A 447 5.87 -12.85 -39.16
C ASN A 447 5.67 -14.39 -39.12
N GLY A 448 4.42 -14.85 -39.21
CA GLY A 448 4.08 -16.28 -39.16
C GLY A 448 4.20 -16.93 -37.78
N THR A 449 4.48 -16.15 -36.73
CA THR A 449 4.60 -16.60 -35.34
C THR A 449 3.47 -16.01 -34.50
N ILE A 450 2.88 -16.83 -33.63
CA ILE A 450 1.80 -16.40 -32.73
C ILE A 450 2.45 -15.87 -31.45
N GLU A 451 2.22 -14.59 -31.14
CA GLU A 451 2.71 -13.91 -29.96
C GLU A 451 1.57 -13.60 -28.97
N TYR A 452 1.92 -13.62 -27.68
CA TYR A 452 1.03 -13.26 -26.57
C TYR A 452 1.29 -11.80 -26.17
N ARG A 453 0.22 -10.98 -26.10
CA ARG A 453 0.29 -9.56 -25.76
C ARG A 453 -0.76 -9.19 -24.68
N GLU A 454 -0.50 -8.13 -23.92
CA GLU A 454 -1.38 -7.58 -22.89
C GLU A 454 -1.96 -6.23 -23.36
N VAL A 455 -3.28 -6.06 -23.34
CA VAL A 455 -3.96 -4.79 -23.66
C VAL A 455 -4.31 -4.04 -22.38
N LEU A 456 -3.65 -2.91 -22.19
CA LEU A 456 -4.15 -1.81 -21.35
C LEU A 456 -5.31 -1.19 -22.15
N ASP A 457 -6.56 -1.24 -21.67
CA ASP A 457 -7.79 -0.73 -22.36
C ASP A 457 -7.54 0.65 -23.05
N ASP A 458 -8.18 1.05 -24.16
CA ASP A 458 -9.36 0.56 -24.87
C ASP A 458 -9.08 0.38 -26.39
N PHE A 459 -9.29 -0.85 -26.86
CA PHE A 459 -9.53 -1.25 -28.26
C PHE A 459 -8.42 -0.99 -29.32
N GLU A 460 -7.49 -1.96 -29.45
CA GLU A 460 -6.79 -2.24 -30.71
C GLU A 460 -7.27 -3.58 -31.30
N PRO A 461 -7.92 -3.60 -32.48
CA PRO A 461 -8.31 -4.85 -33.15
C PRO A 461 -7.05 -5.59 -33.65
N LYS A 462 -6.98 -6.90 -33.41
CA LYS A 462 -5.87 -7.73 -33.92
C LYS A 462 -6.33 -8.95 -34.69
N LYS A 463 -5.53 -9.28 -35.71
CA LYS A 463 -5.69 -10.47 -36.54
C LYS A 463 -5.39 -11.72 -35.70
N PRO A 464 -6.38 -12.59 -35.48
CA PRO A 464 -6.24 -13.88 -34.86
C PRO A 464 -5.44 -14.78 -35.80
N PRO A 465 -4.76 -15.78 -35.22
CA PRO A 465 -3.78 -16.57 -35.94
C PRO A 465 -4.39 -17.36 -37.10
N THR A 466 -3.65 -17.42 -38.20
CA THR A 466 -3.96 -18.21 -39.40
C THR A 466 -3.88 -19.73 -39.17
N LYS A 467 -3.28 -20.18 -38.05
CA LYS A 467 -3.30 -21.59 -37.60
C LYS A 467 -3.99 -21.73 -36.25
N ARG A 468 -5.04 -22.56 -36.20
CA ARG A 468 -5.63 -23.04 -34.93
C ARG A 468 -4.59 -23.90 -34.20
N LYS A 469 -3.83 -23.34 -33.28
CA LYS A 469 -3.13 -24.14 -32.26
C LYS A 469 -4.04 -24.28 -31.04
N GLU A 470 -4.56 -25.48 -30.86
CA GLU A 470 -5.33 -25.91 -29.69
C GLU A 470 -4.52 -25.81 -28.37
N ASP A 471 -3.21 -25.56 -28.46
CA ASP A 471 -2.25 -25.56 -27.34
C ASP A 471 -2.33 -24.34 -26.40
N LEU A 472 -2.89 -23.20 -26.84
CA LEU A 472 -2.90 -21.95 -26.03
C LEU A 472 -4.12 -21.82 -25.11
N VAL A 473 -5.20 -22.54 -25.39
CA VAL A 473 -6.44 -22.50 -24.60
C VAL A 473 -6.71 -23.89 -24.04
N LEU A 474 -6.55 -24.00 -22.73
CA LEU A 474 -6.83 -25.23 -22.01
C LEU A 474 -8.33 -25.36 -21.82
N GLN A 475 -8.90 -26.28 -22.60
CA GLN A 475 -10.29 -26.70 -22.41
C GLN A 475 -10.38 -27.63 -21.21
N VAL A 476 -11.08 -27.18 -20.18
CA VAL A 476 -11.31 -27.95 -18.95
C VAL A 476 -12.72 -28.49 -18.99
N ASP A 477 -12.88 -29.79 -19.26
CA ASP A 477 -14.15 -30.48 -19.01
C ASP A 477 -14.23 -30.74 -17.52
N ALA A 478 -15.12 -30.01 -16.84
CA ALA A 478 -15.26 -30.03 -15.39
C ALA A 478 -15.69 -31.41 -14.84
N ASN A 479 -16.19 -32.33 -15.69
CA ASN A 479 -16.69 -33.63 -15.28
C ASN A 479 -15.96 -34.84 -15.87
N LYS A 480 -15.22 -34.70 -16.97
CA LYS A 480 -14.43 -35.81 -17.56
C LYS A 480 -12.93 -35.70 -17.31
N SER A 481 -12.40 -34.48 -17.17
CA SER A 481 -10.98 -34.26 -16.88
C SER A 481 -10.81 -34.22 -15.37
N SER A 482 -9.91 -35.05 -14.82
CA SER A 482 -9.39 -34.77 -13.49
C SER A 482 -8.77 -33.36 -13.54
N LEU A 483 -9.30 -32.45 -12.72
CA LEU A 483 -8.73 -31.11 -12.55
C LEU A 483 -7.26 -31.20 -12.12
N ALA A 484 -6.86 -32.31 -11.49
CA ALA A 484 -5.46 -32.63 -11.20
C ALA A 484 -4.66 -33.00 -12.47
N LEU A 485 -5.19 -33.80 -13.40
CA LEU A 485 -4.54 -34.07 -14.69
C LEU A 485 -4.42 -32.80 -15.55
N THR A 486 -5.40 -31.90 -15.45
CA THR A 486 -5.37 -30.59 -16.12
C THR A 486 -4.29 -29.70 -15.53
N TYR A 487 -4.16 -29.69 -14.20
CA TYR A 487 -3.07 -29.03 -13.50
C TYR A 487 -1.69 -29.58 -13.90
N ASP A 488 -1.54 -30.91 -13.98
CA ASP A 488 -0.28 -31.54 -14.40
C ASP A 488 0.09 -31.19 -15.85
N ARG A 489 -0.90 -31.03 -16.73
CA ARG A 489 -0.69 -30.52 -18.10
C ARG A 489 -0.18 -29.08 -18.07
N ILE A 490 -0.84 -28.19 -17.32
CA ILE A 490 -0.45 -26.78 -17.17
C ILE A 490 1.02 -26.64 -16.75
N ILE A 491 1.46 -27.47 -15.81
CA ILE A 491 2.86 -27.45 -15.33
C ILE A 491 3.83 -27.94 -16.41
N LYS A 492 3.44 -28.94 -17.20
CA LYS A 492 4.30 -29.52 -18.24
C LYS A 492 4.44 -28.65 -19.49
N THR A 493 3.43 -27.84 -19.84
CA THR A 493 3.39 -27.06 -21.10
C THR A 493 3.90 -25.61 -21.01
N ASN A 494 4.69 -25.26 -19.97
CA ASN A 494 5.35 -23.95 -19.76
C ASN A 494 4.45 -22.89 -19.07
N PRO A 495 4.86 -22.29 -17.93
CA PRO A 495 4.04 -21.43 -17.05
C PRO A 495 3.70 -20.02 -17.56
N ARG A 496 3.71 -19.77 -18.88
CA ARG A 496 3.13 -18.54 -19.44
C ARG A 496 1.61 -18.56 -19.28
N LEU A 497 0.97 -17.39 -19.24
CA LEU A 497 -0.46 -17.24 -18.93
C LEU A 497 -1.32 -18.32 -19.60
N SER A 498 -2.02 -19.12 -18.80
CA SER A 498 -2.95 -20.14 -19.28
C SER A 498 -4.34 -19.55 -19.51
N LEU A 499 -4.83 -19.61 -20.75
CA LEU A 499 -6.22 -19.29 -21.06
C LEU A 499 -7.08 -20.51 -20.71
N ILE A 500 -7.98 -20.34 -19.74
CA ILE A 500 -8.81 -21.43 -19.21
C ILE A 500 -10.23 -21.25 -19.70
N SER A 501 -10.72 -22.25 -20.43
CA SER A 501 -12.11 -22.31 -20.86
C SER A 501 -12.77 -23.54 -20.27
N PHE A 502 -13.79 -23.33 -19.42
CA PHE A 502 -14.57 -24.44 -18.87
C PHE A 502 -15.65 -24.88 -19.86
N ARG A 503 -15.71 -26.19 -20.12
CA ARG A 503 -16.80 -26.80 -20.88
C ARG A 503 -17.82 -27.38 -19.89
N LEU A 504 -18.99 -26.75 -19.83
CA LEU A 504 -20.06 -27.10 -18.90
C LEU A 504 -21.27 -27.64 -19.64
N ARG A 505 -21.73 -28.85 -19.29
CA ARG A 505 -23.01 -29.39 -19.82
C ARG A 505 -24.16 -28.93 -18.90
N PRO A 506 -25.40 -28.83 -19.42
CA PRO A 506 -26.55 -28.41 -18.61
C PRO A 506 -26.69 -29.17 -17.27
N LYS A 507 -26.48 -30.49 -17.29
CA LYS A 507 -26.56 -31.36 -16.10
C LYS A 507 -25.45 -31.12 -15.06
N ASP A 508 -24.39 -30.42 -15.43
CA ASP A 508 -23.20 -30.16 -14.61
C ASP A 508 -23.31 -28.79 -13.89
N LEU A 509 -24.40 -28.04 -14.08
CA LEU A 509 -24.59 -26.72 -13.50
C LEU A 509 -25.09 -26.80 -12.06
N ASN A 510 -24.21 -27.19 -11.14
CA ASN A 510 -24.52 -27.33 -9.71
C ASN A 510 -23.40 -26.75 -8.83
N LEU A 511 -23.71 -26.50 -7.55
CA LEU A 511 -22.78 -25.93 -6.57
C LEU A 511 -21.54 -26.80 -6.37
N GLU A 512 -21.66 -28.11 -6.51
CA GLU A 512 -20.52 -29.02 -6.35
C GLU A 512 -19.49 -28.84 -7.48
N THR A 513 -19.98 -28.68 -8.71
CA THR A 513 -19.14 -28.34 -9.86
C THR A 513 -18.52 -26.95 -9.69
N GLY A 514 -19.28 -25.99 -9.14
CA GLY A 514 -18.78 -24.66 -8.79
C GLY A 514 -17.64 -24.70 -7.78
N ARG A 515 -17.79 -25.42 -6.66
CA ARG A 515 -16.75 -25.63 -5.65
C ARG A 515 -15.49 -26.29 -6.22
N ARG A 516 -15.65 -27.25 -7.13
CA ARG A 516 -14.53 -27.91 -7.81
C ARG A 516 -13.76 -26.94 -8.70
N ILE A 517 -14.47 -26.12 -9.47
CA ILE A 517 -13.88 -25.05 -10.29
C ILE A 517 -13.17 -24.03 -9.41
N GLU A 518 -13.83 -23.55 -8.36
CA GLU A 518 -13.27 -22.59 -7.41
C GLU A 518 -11.99 -23.12 -6.77
N LYS A 519 -12.03 -24.36 -6.26
CA LYS A 519 -10.86 -25.03 -5.68
C LYS A 519 -9.70 -25.08 -6.68
N PHE A 520 -9.98 -25.44 -7.94
CA PHE A 520 -8.98 -25.47 -9.00
C PHE A 520 -8.37 -24.09 -9.28
N LEU A 521 -9.20 -23.06 -9.50
CA LEU A 521 -8.73 -21.69 -9.74
C LEU A 521 -7.93 -21.15 -8.53
N ARG A 522 -8.37 -21.47 -7.32
CA ARG A 522 -7.67 -21.15 -6.07
C ARG A 522 -6.32 -21.88 -5.98
N THR A 523 -6.24 -23.14 -6.38
CA THR A 523 -4.97 -23.89 -6.47
C THR A 523 -4.02 -23.24 -7.47
N LEU A 524 -4.48 -22.84 -8.66
CA LEU A 524 -3.65 -22.13 -9.63
C LEU A 524 -3.11 -20.81 -9.04
N LYS A 525 -3.95 -20.04 -8.35
CA LYS A 525 -3.57 -18.80 -7.67
C LYS A 525 -2.53 -19.04 -6.57
N LEU A 526 -2.75 -20.03 -5.70
CA LEU A 526 -1.80 -20.42 -4.64
C LEU A 526 -0.46 -20.88 -5.20
N LYS A 527 -0.46 -21.55 -6.36
CA LYS A 527 0.74 -22.03 -7.05
C LYS A 527 1.36 -20.99 -7.99
N ARG A 528 0.86 -19.74 -7.97
CA ARG A 528 1.33 -18.61 -8.80
C ARG A 528 1.31 -18.91 -10.30
N ILE A 529 0.37 -19.75 -10.73
CA ILE A 529 0.13 -19.99 -12.15
C ILE A 529 -0.75 -18.85 -12.66
N ASN A 530 -0.25 -18.11 -13.64
CA ASN A 530 -1.02 -17.04 -14.27
C ASN A 530 -2.12 -17.66 -15.14
N PHE A 531 -3.38 -17.28 -14.92
CA PHE A 531 -4.49 -17.73 -15.76
C PHE A 531 -5.54 -16.64 -15.99
N ILE A 532 -6.33 -16.79 -17.06
CA ILE A 532 -7.56 -16.04 -17.28
C ILE A 532 -8.68 -16.98 -17.68
N VAL A 533 -9.84 -16.81 -17.04
CA VAL A 533 -11.07 -17.47 -17.44
C VAL A 533 -11.61 -16.73 -18.66
N THR A 534 -11.68 -17.42 -19.80
CA THR A 534 -11.91 -16.76 -21.08
C THR A 534 -13.38 -16.44 -21.37
N ARG A 535 -14.30 -17.05 -20.62
CA ARG A 535 -15.75 -16.95 -20.81
C ARG A 535 -16.46 -16.75 -19.47
N PRO A 536 -17.60 -16.05 -19.45
CA PRO A 536 -18.41 -15.95 -18.24
C PRO A 536 -18.82 -17.34 -17.75
N LEU A 537 -18.76 -17.55 -16.43
CA LEU A 537 -19.26 -18.77 -15.82
C LEU A 537 -20.70 -18.55 -15.32
N PRO A 538 -21.59 -19.57 -15.39
CA PRO A 538 -22.94 -19.44 -14.91
C PRO A 538 -23.01 -19.06 -13.42
N ARG A 539 -23.79 -18.02 -13.08
CA ARG A 539 -23.97 -17.59 -11.68
C ARG A 539 -24.41 -18.71 -10.74
N CYS A 540 -25.16 -19.70 -11.24
CA CYS A 540 -25.63 -20.84 -10.46
C CYS A 540 -24.51 -21.75 -9.93
N LEU A 541 -23.29 -21.65 -10.45
CA LEU A 541 -22.13 -22.35 -9.90
C LEU A 541 -21.66 -21.75 -8.56
N PHE A 542 -21.88 -20.45 -8.35
CA PHE A 542 -21.34 -19.69 -7.21
C PHE A 542 -22.43 -19.05 -6.33
N ASN A 543 -23.70 -19.08 -6.75
CA ASN A 543 -24.85 -18.52 -6.03
C ASN A 543 -24.61 -17.05 -5.59
N HIS A 544 -24.74 -16.75 -4.30
CA HIS A 544 -24.55 -15.40 -3.74
C HIS A 544 -23.07 -14.97 -3.72
N GLU A 545 -22.14 -15.91 -3.89
CA GLU A 545 -20.70 -15.64 -3.91
C GLU A 545 -20.17 -15.32 -5.32
N TYR A 546 -21.03 -15.29 -6.35
CA TYR A 546 -20.61 -15.06 -7.73
C TYR A 546 -19.82 -13.77 -7.92
N ALA A 547 -20.26 -12.65 -7.34
CA ALA A 547 -19.57 -11.38 -7.49
C ALA A 547 -18.13 -11.45 -6.95
N LYS A 548 -17.98 -12.06 -5.78
CA LYS A 548 -16.69 -12.30 -5.14
C LYS A 548 -15.82 -13.26 -5.95
N ALA A 549 -16.37 -14.39 -6.41
CA ALA A 549 -15.64 -15.35 -7.24
C ALA A 549 -15.22 -14.73 -8.58
N ALA A 550 -16.09 -13.95 -9.21
CA ALA A 550 -15.80 -13.28 -10.47
C ALA A 550 -14.67 -12.28 -10.33
N GLU A 551 -14.60 -11.57 -9.21
CA GLU A 551 -13.49 -10.70 -8.87
C GLU A 551 -12.21 -11.48 -8.51
N ASP A 552 -12.31 -12.46 -7.61
CA ASP A 552 -11.20 -13.26 -7.08
C ASP A 552 -10.43 -14.02 -8.17
N PHE A 553 -11.15 -14.50 -9.20
CA PHE A 553 -10.62 -15.33 -10.28
C PHE A 553 -10.72 -14.71 -11.68
N ARG A 554 -11.17 -13.44 -11.77
CA ARG A 554 -11.38 -12.72 -13.04
C ARG A 554 -12.23 -13.51 -14.04
N ILE A 555 -13.36 -13.98 -13.56
CA ILE A 555 -14.37 -14.56 -14.43
C ILE A 555 -15.09 -13.40 -15.10
N PRO A 556 -15.14 -13.34 -16.44
CA PRO A 556 -15.93 -12.34 -17.15
C PRO A 556 -17.35 -12.29 -16.59
N LYS A 557 -17.83 -11.12 -16.22
CA LYS A 557 -19.16 -10.98 -15.61
C LYS A 557 -20.27 -11.19 -16.63
N ASN A 558 -19.97 -10.92 -17.89
CA ASN A 558 -20.93 -10.85 -18.99
C ASN A 558 -20.23 -11.18 -20.33
N CYS A 559 -20.99 -11.16 -21.43
CA CYS A 559 -20.42 -11.44 -22.76
C CYS A 559 -19.54 -10.30 -23.27
N GLU A 560 -19.76 -9.06 -22.83
CA GLU A 560 -18.90 -7.91 -23.17
C GLU A 560 -17.47 -8.11 -22.64
N GLU A 561 -17.30 -8.67 -21.44
CA GLU A 561 -16.00 -8.95 -20.82
C GLU A 561 -15.33 -10.24 -21.34
N CYS A 562 -16.07 -11.08 -22.09
CA CYS A 562 -15.61 -12.39 -22.59
C CYS A 562 -14.52 -12.27 -23.66
N THR A 563 -13.30 -12.74 -23.41
CA THR A 563 -12.20 -12.64 -24.40
C THR A 563 -12.50 -13.32 -25.75
N TRP A 564 -13.52 -14.18 -25.80
CA TRP A 564 -14.00 -14.87 -27.01
C TRP A 564 -15.26 -14.28 -27.64
N LEU A 565 -15.73 -13.10 -27.22
CA LEU A 565 -16.94 -12.48 -27.77
C LEU A 565 -16.95 -12.45 -29.31
N PHE A 566 -15.79 -12.19 -29.92
CA PHE A 566 -15.60 -12.20 -31.36
C PHE A 566 -14.16 -12.57 -31.72
N VAL A 567 -13.95 -12.92 -32.98
CA VAL A 567 -12.66 -13.25 -33.59
C VAL A 567 -12.58 -12.55 -34.94
N LEU A 568 -11.52 -11.77 -35.23
CA LEU A 568 -11.39 -11.01 -36.48
C LEU A 568 -10.83 -11.89 -37.62
N LYS A 569 -11.61 -12.51 -38.48
CA LYS A 569 -11.08 -13.34 -39.58
C LYS A 569 -11.48 -12.76 -40.94
N ASP A 570 -10.53 -12.69 -41.86
CA ASP A 570 -10.72 -12.18 -43.22
C ASP A 570 -11.29 -10.75 -43.23
N SER A 571 -10.68 -9.86 -42.42
CA SER A 571 -11.12 -8.46 -42.20
C SER A 571 -12.57 -8.32 -41.72
N ASN A 572 -13.11 -9.35 -41.08
CA ASN A 572 -14.45 -9.35 -40.49
C ASN A 572 -14.40 -9.87 -39.06
N PHE A 573 -15.09 -9.23 -38.12
CA PHE A 573 -15.38 -9.75 -36.80
C PHE A 573 -16.42 -10.86 -36.89
N HIS A 574 -16.01 -12.11 -36.63
CA HIS A 574 -16.88 -13.27 -36.47
C HIS A 574 -17.31 -13.34 -35.01
N ILE A 575 -18.60 -13.16 -34.76
CA ILE A 575 -19.12 -13.11 -33.42
C ILE A 575 -19.32 -14.54 -32.86
N CYS A 576 -19.08 -14.71 -31.57
CA CYS A 576 -19.16 -16.00 -30.89
C CYS A 576 -20.54 -16.66 -31.05
N ASN A 577 -20.55 -17.93 -31.49
CA ASN A 577 -21.76 -18.74 -31.68
C ASN A 577 -22.82 -18.08 -32.60
N THR A 578 -22.38 -17.29 -33.58
CA THR A 578 -23.22 -16.78 -34.66
C THR A 578 -22.50 -16.95 -35.99
N ASP A 579 -23.27 -16.91 -37.08
CA ASP A 579 -22.73 -16.83 -38.44
C ASP A 579 -22.48 -15.37 -38.88
N ILE A 580 -22.57 -14.43 -37.94
CA ILE A 580 -22.51 -13.00 -38.19
C ILE A 580 -21.05 -12.57 -38.35
N LYS A 581 -20.80 -11.85 -39.45
CA LYS A 581 -19.52 -11.24 -39.80
C LYS A 581 -19.73 -9.73 -39.88
N ILE A 582 -18.90 -8.96 -39.18
CA ILE A 582 -18.94 -7.51 -39.24
C ILE A 582 -17.61 -6.99 -39.79
N PRO A 583 -17.58 -6.25 -40.91
CA PRO A 583 -16.35 -5.68 -41.45
C PRO A 583 -15.55 -4.89 -40.39
N GLU A 584 -14.23 -5.06 -40.41
CA GLU A 584 -13.30 -4.47 -39.41
C GLU A 584 -13.41 -2.94 -39.32
N ASP A 585 -13.65 -2.30 -40.45
CA ASP A 585 -13.81 -0.85 -40.61
C ASP A 585 -15.13 -0.29 -40.06
N LYS A 586 -16.11 -1.16 -39.77
CA LYS A 586 -17.46 -0.78 -39.30
C LYS A 586 -17.63 -0.78 -37.79
N ILE A 587 -16.61 -1.17 -37.03
CA ILE A 587 -16.66 -1.25 -35.57
C ILE A 587 -15.47 -0.52 -34.98
N ARG A 588 -15.75 0.42 -34.09
CA ARG A 588 -14.74 1.26 -33.43
C ARG A 588 -14.52 0.89 -31.98
N SER A 589 -15.36 0.01 -31.43
CA SER A 589 -15.25 -0.41 -30.04
C SER A 589 -15.74 -1.84 -29.82
N ARG A 590 -15.18 -2.48 -28.80
CA ARG A 590 -15.63 -3.79 -28.31
C ARG A 590 -17.10 -3.77 -27.88
N ARG A 591 -17.54 -2.64 -27.31
CA ARG A 591 -18.93 -2.42 -26.90
C ARG A 591 -19.87 -2.45 -28.09
N GLU A 592 -19.50 -1.88 -29.24
CA GLU A 592 -20.29 -1.99 -30.46
C GLU A 592 -20.45 -3.44 -30.91
N VAL A 593 -19.38 -4.25 -30.92
CA VAL A 593 -19.49 -5.69 -31.23
C VAL A 593 -20.46 -6.39 -30.29
N TYR A 594 -20.38 -6.05 -29.00
CA TYR A 594 -21.25 -6.60 -27.97
C TYR A 594 -22.71 -6.17 -28.15
N GLU A 595 -22.99 -4.92 -28.48
CA GLU A 595 -24.35 -4.45 -28.78
C GLU A 595 -24.93 -5.11 -30.04
N PHE A 596 -24.09 -5.36 -31.07
CA PHE A 596 -24.48 -6.17 -32.23
C PHE A 596 -24.79 -7.61 -31.84
N PHE A 597 -23.94 -8.24 -31.04
CA PHE A 597 -24.18 -9.58 -30.50
C PHE A 597 -25.48 -9.64 -29.70
N LYS A 598 -25.74 -8.63 -28.88
CA LYS A 598 -26.93 -8.53 -28.02
C LYS A 598 -28.23 -8.40 -28.81
N LYS A 599 -28.22 -7.61 -29.89
CA LYS A 599 -29.40 -7.44 -30.76
C LYS A 599 -29.77 -8.71 -31.52
N GLN A 600 -28.79 -9.57 -31.80
CA GLN A 600 -28.96 -10.68 -32.75
C GLN A 600 -29.02 -12.06 -32.11
N ASN A 601 -28.52 -12.23 -30.88
CA ASN A 601 -28.43 -13.53 -30.23
C ASN A 601 -29.34 -13.65 -29.01
N LYS A 602 -30.22 -14.66 -28.98
CA LYS A 602 -31.04 -15.00 -27.79
C LYS A 602 -30.25 -15.72 -26.67
N ARG A 603 -28.92 -15.87 -26.82
CA ARG A 603 -28.05 -16.72 -25.97
C ARG A 603 -26.95 -15.89 -25.30
N ILE A 604 -27.33 -14.84 -24.61
CA ILE A 604 -26.41 -13.92 -23.96
C ILE A 604 -26.19 -14.33 -22.50
N PHE A 605 -24.95 -14.29 -22.02
CA PHE A 605 -24.60 -14.54 -20.60
C PHE A 605 -24.57 -13.24 -19.79
N ASP A 606 -25.58 -12.37 -19.94
CA ASP A 606 -25.49 -10.99 -19.42
C ASP A 606 -26.27 -10.67 -18.17
N SER A 607 -27.19 -11.52 -17.72
CA SER A 607 -28.28 -11.00 -16.90
C SER A 607 -28.80 -12.03 -15.89
N PRO A 608 -29.63 -11.63 -14.90
CA PRO A 608 -30.14 -12.51 -13.84
C PRO A 608 -30.75 -13.81 -14.37
N CYS A 609 -31.04 -14.74 -13.45
CA CYS A 609 -31.54 -16.08 -13.77
C CYS A 609 -32.67 -16.10 -14.85
N SER A 610 -33.49 -15.05 -14.96
CA SER A 610 -34.54 -14.84 -15.99
C SER A 610 -34.04 -14.86 -17.44
N GLU A 611 -32.80 -14.46 -17.70
CA GLU A 611 -32.22 -14.35 -19.04
C GLU A 611 -31.16 -15.44 -19.32
N CYS A 612 -31.01 -16.38 -18.39
CA CYS A 612 -30.07 -17.49 -18.54
C CYS A 612 -30.51 -18.44 -19.67
N VAL A 613 -29.61 -18.71 -20.62
CA VAL A 613 -29.86 -19.60 -21.77
C VAL A 613 -30.36 -21.00 -21.37
N TYR A 614 -29.96 -21.51 -20.20
CA TYR A 614 -30.43 -22.80 -19.68
C TYR A 614 -31.85 -22.73 -19.14
N ARG A 615 -32.27 -21.60 -18.55
CA ARG A 615 -33.66 -21.35 -18.12
C ARG A 615 -34.57 -21.12 -19.32
N ILE A 616 -34.14 -20.31 -20.29
CA ILE A 616 -34.88 -20.05 -21.54
C ILE A 616 -35.17 -21.36 -22.30
N ARG A 617 -34.26 -22.34 -22.24
CA ARG A 617 -34.42 -23.65 -22.89
C ARG A 617 -35.12 -24.71 -22.04
N GLY A 618 -35.68 -24.38 -20.88
CA GLY A 618 -36.33 -25.34 -20.00
C GLY A 618 -35.40 -26.37 -19.34
N ASN A 619 -34.08 -26.22 -19.47
CA ASN A 619 -33.06 -27.14 -18.95
C ASN A 619 -32.51 -26.69 -17.58
N CYS A 620 -33.27 -25.89 -16.84
CA CYS A 620 -32.86 -25.34 -15.55
C CYS A 620 -33.36 -26.21 -14.40
N ASN A 621 -32.45 -26.75 -13.58
CA ASN A 621 -32.77 -27.58 -12.42
C ASN A 621 -33.20 -26.78 -11.16
N GLY A 622 -33.50 -25.48 -11.28
CA GLY A 622 -34.12 -24.70 -10.20
C GLY A 622 -33.24 -24.41 -8.97
N LEU A 623 -31.91 -24.45 -9.08
CA LEU A 623 -30.98 -24.36 -7.94
C LEU A 623 -30.87 -22.96 -7.28
N CYS A 624 -31.34 -21.88 -7.93
CA CYS A 624 -31.38 -20.54 -7.34
C CYS A 624 -32.77 -20.26 -6.74
N ARG A 625 -33.02 -20.72 -5.50
CA ARG A 625 -34.29 -20.44 -4.78
C ARG A 625 -34.44 -18.99 -4.27
N GLY A 626 -33.44 -18.13 -4.44
CA GLY A 626 -33.37 -16.79 -3.82
C GLY A 626 -33.98 -15.61 -4.59
N TYR A 627 -34.45 -15.80 -5.83
CA TYR A 627 -35.12 -14.74 -6.62
C TYR A 627 -36.54 -15.18 -7.00
N ARG A 628 -37.38 -15.42 -5.98
CA ARG A 628 -38.83 -15.38 -6.16
C ARG A 628 -39.26 -13.92 -6.03
N ASN A 629 -39.24 -13.17 -7.13
CA ASN A 629 -40.20 -12.08 -7.23
C ASN A 629 -41.58 -12.74 -7.38
N LYS A 630 -42.44 -12.49 -6.39
CA LYS A 630 -43.88 -12.72 -6.51
C LYS A 630 -44.36 -11.96 -7.75
N ASN A 631 -45.20 -12.60 -8.53
CA ASN A 631 -45.83 -12.12 -9.77
C ASN A 631 -44.94 -12.17 -11.01
N ILE A 632 -45.08 -13.26 -11.78
CA ILE A 632 -45.50 -13.23 -13.19
C ILE A 632 -45.96 -14.66 -13.52
N HIS A 633 -47.21 -14.77 -13.96
CA HIS A 633 -47.87 -16.01 -14.35
C HIS A 633 -47.21 -16.62 -15.59
N ALA A 634 -47.35 -17.95 -15.67
CA ALA A 634 -46.95 -18.78 -16.78
C ALA A 634 -47.52 -18.31 -18.13
N VAL A 635 -46.77 -18.55 -19.20
CA VAL A 635 -47.35 -18.95 -20.48
C VAL A 635 -46.63 -20.23 -20.90
N ARG A 636 -47.47 -21.22 -21.26
CA ARG A 636 -47.17 -22.63 -21.54
C ARG A 636 -46.12 -22.85 -22.62
#